data_AF-A0A2K9ELF3-F1
#
_entry.id   AF-A0A2K9ELF3-F1
#
_cell.length_a   1.000
_cell.length_b   1.000
_cell.length_c   1.000
_cell.angle_alpha   90.00
_cell.angle_beta   90.00
_cell.angle_gamma   90.00
#
_symmetry.space_group_name_H-M   'P 1'
#
loop_
_entity.id
_entity.type
_entity.pdbx_description
1 polymer ?
#
loop_
_entity_poly.entity_id
_entity_poly.type
_entity_poly.pdbx_seq_one_letter_code
_entity_poly.pdbx_strand_id
1 'polypeptide(L)'
;MSHERETNNGSAWNRRAFLRTSAAAGATAGVIGLGQGAVPAAAAGRDGEDGEDGGEEGLRVERTTVEYAPSLLGTDIAAPRLSWELSAPGSGARQSAYQVRVAPDTEGDGPVVWDSGRVASAQTVGVAYGGPALQTRTRYHWQVRVWDGRGRPSAWSRWSWWETALAESDWRGHWIGAGAAPAPPGFAGASWIWAPGATPQNAPAGPVWFRAALELPAGAEVSAARIVATADDDFTLFLDGMQVLHAPQQTDGWRTGRQADVTDAVRAADGRVVVAVRATNRGGASVNPGGLLVRLMVHRGDDVTELVTGPGWRCADQEQDGWQQPGFDDGAWAAATVLAPYGQGPWGSGAAVPAEVRPAPLLRREFTVGRPVRRARLYLSGLAYYEAEINGRHVGRQVLDPGFTDYDETVLYAVHDVTDLVTRGANAIGVTLGRGFFGMTTPNVWNWHQPPWHGEPRLLAQLEIEHPGGARTTVATDGSWRLTEGPTRSDCLYAGETYDAREHPAGWTRPGFDDTAWARPARQDPPKGTLRAQPHDAIQVIDTVRPVAVTAHGDTWIVDMGRTLAGWSRLSVRAPAGTVVRLVHGEKLKADGSVHAETGHVPGRFQTDEYVCAGGGSAEVWEPKFSYKGFRYVQISGLPARPEPGDVLGRVVHTPVADTGTFGCSEPFYEQLERAMRRTVQNNLHGIPTDTPMYEKNGWTGDAQVGAPVMMYALGMHRMLGKWLDDLRDSQNAEGQVPVIVPSGGWGYRDLAPAPEWTTVYPFLVREMYRVYGDERVVRDHLPALTRYLDWELDRLVDGLAVTALGDYLPPGYGGNPPEDTRLTATSYLHRALTDTAAMADLAGESGTRDRYLAAADDLREALNAAFLGPEGHYRTAKDPGYRQTNNCIPLAFGLVPAGARASVTASLLADIEKRGNHLNTGALGTSVLLRALTAEGHADVAHAIATQRTYPGWGYWFDNGADTMWEMWQLDSRSRDHYFQGTVVQWLYENVAGLRPGDAGYRTFAVRPDARAGVDWARTELHTVRGPAAVSWSRIDATVRLAVRVPVGSTAEVHVPSGSRADVREPEGAEFVRTEPGFAVYRVPHGSWTFTGKP
;
A
#
# COMPACT_ATOMS: atom_id res chain seq x y z
N MET A 1 -26.55 60.50 5.57
CA MET A 1 -26.21 61.48 6.62
C MET A 1 -24.91 60.98 7.24
N SER A 2 -23.72 61.43 6.80
CA SER A 2 -23.08 62.76 6.99
C SER A 2 -22.44 62.88 8.39
N HIS A 3 -21.13 63.12 8.60
CA HIS A 3 -19.92 63.34 7.77
C HIS A 3 -18.66 63.05 8.69
N GLU A 4 -17.39 62.89 8.31
CA GLU A 4 -16.69 62.96 6.99
C GLU A 4 -15.31 62.21 7.00
N ARG A 5 -14.81 61.89 5.79
CA ARG A 5 -13.44 61.96 5.15
C ARG A 5 -12.14 62.13 6.01
N GLU A 6 -10.89 61.94 5.51
CA GLU A 6 -10.36 62.01 4.13
C GLU A 6 -9.06 61.17 3.90
N THR A 7 -9.11 60.23 2.93
CA THR A 7 -8.20 59.93 1.79
C THR A 7 -6.64 59.82 1.84
N ASN A 8 -6.17 58.77 1.12
CA ASN A 8 -5.13 58.73 0.06
C ASN A 8 -3.63 58.43 0.28
N ASN A 9 -3.10 57.64 -0.68
CA ASN A 9 -1.71 57.47 -1.14
C ASN A 9 -0.63 56.93 -0.16
N GLY A 10 0.42 56.23 -0.61
CA GLY A 10 0.66 55.67 -1.95
C GLY A 10 2.15 55.60 -2.37
N SER A 11 2.54 54.46 -2.98
CA SER A 11 3.76 54.21 -3.78
C SER A 11 5.12 53.81 -3.13
N ALA A 12 5.71 52.79 -3.75
CA ALA A 12 7.14 52.53 -4.05
C ALA A 12 8.22 52.56 -2.94
N TRP A 13 8.78 51.37 -2.64
CA TRP A 13 10.04 51.20 -1.90
C TRP A 13 11.23 51.05 -2.88
N ASN A 14 12.32 51.81 -2.70
CA ASN A 14 13.40 51.92 -3.69
C ASN A 14 14.66 51.11 -3.28
N ARG A 15 15.18 50.31 -4.23
CA ARG A 15 15.97 49.10 -3.98
C ARG A 15 17.50 49.30 -3.92
N ARG A 16 18.00 50.50 -3.56
CA ARG A 16 19.40 50.91 -3.87
C ARG A 16 20.23 51.64 -2.80
N ALA A 17 19.79 51.72 -1.55
CA ALA A 17 20.44 52.61 -0.56
C ALA A 17 20.66 52.02 0.87
N PHE A 18 21.22 50.81 1.01
CA PHE A 18 21.81 50.40 2.30
C PHE A 18 22.94 49.35 2.21
N LEU A 19 24.16 49.80 1.85
CA LEU A 19 25.39 49.03 2.02
C LEU A 19 26.58 49.96 2.34
N ARG A 20 27.00 50.00 3.61
CA ARG A 20 28.39 50.22 4.08
C ARG A 20 28.48 50.28 5.62
N THR A 21 29.33 49.41 6.20
CA THR A 21 30.20 49.59 7.39
C THR A 21 29.62 50.03 8.76
N SER A 22 30.09 49.57 9.93
CA SER A 22 31.00 48.46 10.30
C SER A 22 30.99 48.22 11.83
N ALA A 23 31.05 46.93 12.24
CA ALA A 23 31.62 46.32 13.47
C ALA A 23 31.83 47.12 14.80
N ALA A 24 31.45 46.50 15.95
CA ALA A 24 32.40 45.97 16.97
C ALA A 24 31.76 45.36 18.25
N ALA A 25 32.36 44.24 18.73
CA ALA A 25 32.52 43.75 20.12
C ALA A 25 31.33 43.28 21.04
N GLY A 26 31.57 42.16 21.76
CA GLY A 26 30.80 41.64 22.93
C GLY A 26 29.71 40.59 22.60
N ALA A 27 29.86 39.26 22.75
CA ALA A 27 30.18 38.42 23.94
C ALA A 27 29.15 38.54 25.09
N THR A 28 28.49 37.48 25.59
CA THR A 28 28.64 36.01 25.37
C THR A 28 27.33 35.23 25.61
N ALA A 29 27.25 34.03 25.00
CA ALA A 29 26.34 32.86 25.19
C ALA A 29 25.13 32.90 26.17
N GLY A 30 23.98 32.28 25.85
CA GLY A 30 23.62 31.59 24.60
C GLY A 30 22.35 30.71 24.73
N VAL A 31 21.40 30.89 23.80
CA VAL A 31 20.14 30.11 23.69
C VAL A 31 19.81 29.90 22.20
N ILE A 32 19.28 28.70 21.90
CA ILE A 32 18.47 28.25 20.75
C ILE A 32 18.21 29.30 19.64
N GLY A 33 18.61 29.01 18.40
CA GLY A 33 18.26 29.81 17.22
C GLY A 33 18.42 29.07 15.88
N LEU A 34 17.36 29.10 15.07
CA LEU A 34 17.28 28.53 13.71
C LEU A 34 18.26 29.20 12.74
N GLY A 35 18.72 28.47 11.72
CA GLY A 35 19.56 29.02 10.64
C GLY A 35 19.43 28.24 9.33
N GLN A 36 18.71 28.79 8.35
CA GLN A 36 18.79 28.37 6.96
C GLN A 36 20.20 28.66 6.42
N GLY A 37 20.80 27.70 5.71
CA GLY A 37 22.09 27.87 5.05
C GLY A 37 22.03 27.43 3.60
N ALA A 38 21.93 28.37 2.66
CA ALA A 38 22.19 28.07 1.25
C ALA A 38 23.68 27.76 1.08
N VAL A 39 24.02 26.70 0.34
CA VAL A 39 25.41 26.29 0.09
C VAL A 39 26.03 27.20 -0.98
N PRO A 40 27.05 28.03 -0.65
CA PRO A 40 27.81 28.74 -1.67
C PRO A 40 28.85 27.81 -2.29
N ALA A 41 29.05 27.90 -3.60
CA ALA A 41 30.22 27.31 -4.23
C ALA A 41 31.46 28.14 -3.88
N ALA A 42 32.43 27.53 -3.19
CA ALA A 42 33.73 28.13 -2.93
C ALA A 42 34.82 27.05 -3.03
N ALA A 43 35.71 27.19 -4.01
CA ALA A 43 36.92 26.38 -4.06
C ALA A 43 37.92 26.87 -2.99
N ALA A 44 38.57 25.93 -2.31
CA ALA A 44 39.69 26.20 -1.42
C ALA A 44 40.88 25.36 -1.89
N GLY A 45 41.91 26.02 -2.44
CA GLY A 45 43.13 25.37 -2.89
C GLY A 45 43.96 24.83 -1.72
N ARG A 46 44.82 23.85 -2.03
CA ARG A 46 45.89 23.38 -1.15
C ARG A 46 47.14 23.13 -2.00
N ASP A 47 47.98 24.15 -2.10
CA ASP A 47 49.41 23.98 -2.37
C ASP A 47 50.10 23.83 -1.00
N GLY A 48 51.11 22.98 -0.81
CA GLY A 48 51.70 21.98 -1.72
C GLY A 48 52.66 21.07 -0.94
N GLU A 49 53.60 20.42 -1.64
CA GLU A 49 54.68 19.55 -1.13
C GLU A 49 54.23 18.20 -0.49
N ASP A 50 54.72 17.04 -0.92
CA ASP A 50 55.32 16.69 -2.23
C ASP A 50 55.19 15.17 -2.47
N GLY A 51 55.01 14.74 -3.72
CA GLY A 51 54.84 13.32 -4.07
C GLY A 51 54.19 13.11 -5.44
N GLU A 52 55.00 12.86 -6.46
CA GLU A 52 54.56 12.77 -7.86
C GLU A 52 53.76 11.49 -8.18
N ASP A 53 52.49 11.62 -8.56
CA ASP A 53 51.88 10.74 -9.57
C ASP A 53 50.77 11.48 -10.35
N GLY A 54 51.08 11.92 -11.57
CA GLY A 54 50.20 12.73 -12.42
C GLY A 54 49.17 11.94 -13.22
N GLY A 55 48.45 11.02 -12.58
CA GLY A 55 47.57 10.06 -13.25
C GLY A 55 46.27 10.66 -13.82
N GLU A 56 46.00 10.44 -15.11
CA GLU A 56 44.65 10.59 -15.68
C GLU A 56 43.66 9.73 -14.88
N GLU A 57 42.72 10.32 -14.14
CA GLU A 57 41.70 9.55 -13.42
C GLU A 57 40.81 8.78 -14.41
N GLY A 58 40.97 7.46 -14.43
CA GLY A 58 40.22 6.56 -15.32
C GLY A 58 38.80 6.26 -14.83
N LEU A 59 38.20 5.23 -15.45
CA LEU A 59 36.89 4.70 -15.07
C LEU A 59 36.90 4.18 -13.62
N ARG A 60 35.90 4.57 -12.82
CA ARG A 60 35.76 4.18 -11.40
C ARG A 60 34.43 3.49 -11.11
N VAL A 61 34.42 2.63 -10.11
CA VAL A 61 33.21 1.99 -9.55
C VAL A 61 32.84 2.76 -8.28
N GLU A 62 31.70 3.46 -8.30
CA GLU A 62 31.25 4.31 -7.18
C GLU A 62 30.39 3.54 -6.18
N ARG A 63 29.43 2.76 -6.70
CA ARG A 63 28.43 2.03 -5.92
C ARG A 63 28.20 0.66 -6.51
N THR A 64 28.13 -0.35 -5.64
CA THR A 64 27.79 -1.73 -5.98
C THR A 64 26.47 -2.12 -5.31
N THR A 65 25.68 -2.95 -5.97
CA THR A 65 24.43 -3.51 -5.41
C THR A 65 24.24 -4.97 -5.81
N VAL A 66 23.55 -5.72 -4.96
CA VAL A 66 23.16 -7.13 -5.16
C VAL A 66 21.66 -7.24 -4.97
N GLU A 67 20.96 -7.74 -6.00
CA GLU A 67 19.50 -7.57 -6.19
C GLU A 67 19.05 -6.14 -5.88
N TYR A 68 19.81 -5.17 -6.41
CA TYR A 68 19.63 -3.71 -6.25
C TYR A 68 19.82 -3.14 -4.82
N ALA A 69 19.90 -3.97 -3.77
CA ALA A 69 20.25 -3.53 -2.42
C ALA A 69 21.77 -3.32 -2.26
N PRO A 70 22.26 -2.45 -1.35
CA PRO A 70 23.70 -2.32 -1.05
C PRO A 70 24.32 -3.60 -0.48
N SER A 71 23.51 -4.38 0.23
CA SER A 71 23.79 -5.71 0.78
C SER A 71 22.47 -6.41 1.11
N LEU A 72 22.42 -7.75 1.05
CA LEU A 72 21.23 -8.54 1.42
C LEU A 72 21.52 -9.48 2.59
N LEU A 73 20.61 -9.55 3.56
CA LEU A 73 20.64 -10.55 4.63
C LEU A 73 19.51 -11.55 4.41
N GLY A 74 19.86 -12.82 4.22
CA GLY A 74 18.90 -13.92 4.12
C GLY A 74 18.14 -13.95 2.79
N THR A 75 18.84 -14.05 1.66
CA THR A 75 18.21 -14.29 0.34
C THR A 75 18.29 -15.76 -0.08
N ASP A 76 17.21 -16.30 -0.65
CA ASP A 76 17.12 -17.64 -1.24
C ASP A 76 17.36 -17.65 -2.76
N ILE A 77 17.65 -16.49 -3.37
CA ILE A 77 17.92 -16.33 -4.80
C ILE A 77 19.21 -17.06 -5.17
N ALA A 78 19.09 -18.13 -5.96
CA ALA A 78 20.19 -19.04 -6.29
C ALA A 78 21.33 -18.41 -7.13
N ALA A 79 21.01 -17.38 -7.93
CA ALA A 79 21.97 -16.61 -8.72
C ALA A 79 21.73 -15.10 -8.56
N PRO A 80 22.20 -14.48 -7.46
CA PRO A 80 21.99 -13.06 -7.18
C PRO A 80 22.59 -12.17 -8.26
N ARG A 81 21.86 -11.13 -8.64
CA ARG A 81 22.24 -10.19 -9.70
C ARG A 81 23.05 -9.04 -9.14
N LEU A 82 24.25 -8.89 -9.67
CA LEU A 82 25.23 -7.88 -9.29
C LEU A 82 25.13 -6.69 -10.25
N SER A 83 25.17 -5.48 -9.72
CA SER A 83 25.16 -4.23 -10.51
C SER A 83 26.17 -3.24 -9.95
N TRP A 84 26.69 -2.36 -10.80
CA TRP A 84 27.66 -1.34 -10.42
C TRP A 84 27.48 -0.04 -11.20
N GLU A 85 27.44 1.07 -10.44
CA GLU A 85 27.42 2.43 -10.96
C GLU A 85 28.86 2.90 -11.22
N LEU A 86 29.06 3.62 -12.34
CA LEU A 86 30.38 4.00 -12.84
C LEU A 86 30.50 5.51 -13.01
N SER A 87 31.69 6.04 -12.71
CA SER A 87 32.07 7.44 -12.96
C SER A 87 33.34 7.54 -13.81
N ALA A 88 33.51 8.68 -14.46
CA ALA A 88 34.74 9.10 -15.13
C ALA A 88 34.74 10.62 -15.32
N PRO A 89 35.89 11.30 -15.41
CA PRO A 89 35.96 12.69 -15.86
C PRO A 89 35.62 12.81 -17.35
N GLY A 90 35.24 14.02 -17.78
CA GLY A 90 34.96 14.34 -19.18
C GLY A 90 33.69 13.69 -19.73
N SER A 91 33.73 13.27 -21.00
CA SER A 91 32.60 12.69 -21.73
C SER A 91 33.00 11.45 -22.54
N GLY A 92 32.02 10.68 -23.02
CA GLY A 92 32.25 9.51 -23.89
C GLY A 92 32.82 8.25 -23.21
N ALA A 93 33.00 8.29 -21.88
CA ALA A 93 33.48 7.14 -21.10
C ALA A 93 32.51 5.94 -21.17
N ARG A 94 33.09 4.73 -21.28
CA ARG A 94 32.35 3.46 -21.36
C ARG A 94 33.16 2.31 -20.78
N GLN A 95 32.46 1.28 -20.29
CA GLN A 95 33.04 -0.02 -19.98
C GLN A 95 33.32 -0.81 -21.27
N SER A 96 34.43 -1.56 -21.32
CA SER A 96 34.74 -2.56 -22.35
C SER A 96 34.77 -4.00 -21.81
N ALA A 97 35.05 -4.17 -20.52
CA ALA A 97 35.05 -5.45 -19.83
C ALA A 97 34.82 -5.27 -18.32
N TYR A 98 34.46 -6.34 -17.63
CA TYR A 98 34.43 -6.42 -16.16
C TYR A 98 35.12 -7.68 -15.64
N GLN A 99 35.41 -7.72 -14.34
CA GLN A 99 35.81 -8.91 -13.60
C GLN A 99 35.22 -8.85 -12.19
N VAL A 100 34.42 -9.85 -11.83
CA VAL A 100 33.83 -10.02 -10.49
C VAL A 100 34.65 -11.04 -9.71
N ARG A 101 34.77 -10.84 -8.40
CA ARG A 101 35.28 -11.82 -7.43
C ARG A 101 34.30 -12.00 -6.28
N VAL A 102 34.18 -13.24 -5.79
CA VAL A 102 33.37 -13.62 -4.62
C VAL A 102 34.17 -14.53 -3.70
N ALA A 103 34.12 -14.27 -2.39
CA ALA A 103 34.74 -15.06 -1.33
C ALA A 103 33.77 -15.28 -0.14
N PRO A 104 33.81 -16.42 0.57
CA PRO A 104 32.88 -16.72 1.65
C PRO A 104 33.40 -16.26 3.03
N ASP A 105 32.46 -15.87 3.90
CA ASP A 105 32.59 -15.59 5.35
C ASP A 105 33.65 -14.54 5.81
N THR A 106 34.55 -14.08 4.93
CA THR A 106 35.64 -13.12 5.22
C THR A 106 35.98 -12.26 3.99
N GLU A 107 36.27 -10.97 4.21
CA GLU A 107 36.76 -10.06 3.17
C GLU A 107 38.27 -10.21 2.98
N GLY A 108 38.75 -10.18 1.72
CA GLY A 108 40.18 -10.17 1.39
C GLY A 108 40.92 -11.51 1.56
N ASP A 109 40.77 -12.15 2.73
CA ASP A 109 41.60 -13.28 3.17
C ASP A 109 40.99 -14.66 2.87
N GLY A 110 39.71 -14.72 2.50
CA GLY A 110 39.01 -15.97 2.17
C GLY A 110 39.34 -16.51 0.77
N PRO A 111 39.24 -17.84 0.54
CA PRO A 111 39.43 -18.42 -0.78
C PRO A 111 38.34 -17.95 -1.75
N VAL A 112 38.75 -17.48 -2.93
CA VAL A 112 37.83 -17.00 -3.97
C VAL A 112 37.03 -18.18 -4.53
N VAL A 113 35.71 -18.19 -4.29
CA VAL A 113 34.78 -19.23 -4.78
C VAL A 113 34.30 -18.97 -6.21
N TRP A 114 34.36 -17.71 -6.66
CA TRP A 114 34.14 -17.34 -8.05
C TRP A 114 35.02 -16.16 -8.44
N ASP A 115 35.80 -16.31 -9.50
CA ASP A 115 36.42 -15.21 -10.25
C ASP A 115 35.91 -15.35 -11.70
N SER A 116 35.24 -14.32 -12.22
CA SER A 116 34.66 -14.38 -13.58
C SER A 116 35.73 -14.36 -14.69
N GLY A 117 36.99 -14.07 -14.36
CA GLY A 117 37.97 -13.59 -15.31
C GLY A 117 37.56 -12.24 -15.93
N ARG A 118 38.33 -11.77 -16.91
CA ARG A 118 37.98 -10.56 -17.67
C ARG A 118 36.90 -10.89 -18.71
N VAL A 119 35.64 -10.61 -18.38
CA VAL A 119 34.49 -10.77 -19.28
C VAL A 119 34.38 -9.54 -20.19
N ALA A 120 34.49 -9.74 -21.51
CA ALA A 120 34.33 -8.68 -22.50
C ALA A 120 32.84 -8.31 -22.68
N SER A 121 32.36 -7.35 -21.89
CA SER A 121 30.97 -6.88 -21.91
C SER A 121 30.87 -5.43 -21.42
N ALA A 122 29.90 -4.69 -21.96
CA ALA A 122 29.52 -3.36 -21.49
C ALA A 122 28.39 -3.39 -20.44
N GLN A 123 27.94 -4.57 -20.02
CA GLN A 123 26.89 -4.72 -19.00
C GLN A 123 27.39 -4.31 -17.61
N THR A 124 26.58 -3.49 -16.93
CA THR A 124 26.83 -2.97 -15.57
C THR A 124 25.66 -3.20 -14.61
N VAL A 125 24.56 -3.77 -15.11
CA VAL A 125 23.28 -3.95 -14.40
C VAL A 125 22.82 -5.39 -14.60
N GLY A 126 22.31 -6.02 -13.55
CA GLY A 126 21.67 -7.33 -13.64
C GLY A 126 22.61 -8.51 -13.91
N VAL A 127 23.92 -8.37 -13.67
CA VAL A 127 24.91 -9.42 -13.95
C VAL A 127 24.76 -10.56 -12.94
N ALA A 128 24.12 -11.65 -13.35
CA ALA A 128 23.89 -12.80 -12.49
C ALA A 128 25.22 -13.43 -12.01
N TYR A 129 25.23 -13.86 -10.74
CA TYR A 129 26.29 -14.71 -10.19
C TYR A 129 26.44 -15.99 -11.01
N GLY A 130 27.65 -16.23 -11.54
CA GLY A 130 27.99 -17.35 -12.42
C GLY A 130 28.99 -18.34 -11.81
N GLY A 131 29.05 -18.43 -10.48
CA GLY A 131 29.93 -19.34 -9.76
C GLY A 131 29.26 -20.68 -9.37
N PRO A 132 29.94 -21.50 -8.54
CA PRO A 132 29.35 -22.72 -7.99
C PRO A 132 28.09 -22.45 -7.16
N ALA A 133 27.17 -23.42 -7.10
CA ALA A 133 25.92 -23.30 -6.36
C ALA A 133 26.13 -22.80 -4.92
N LEU A 134 25.32 -21.81 -4.51
CA LEU A 134 25.45 -21.18 -3.19
C LEU A 134 25.01 -22.13 -2.07
N GLN A 135 25.74 -22.08 -0.95
CA GLN A 135 25.40 -22.78 0.28
C GLN A 135 24.37 -21.98 1.10
N THR A 136 23.54 -22.65 1.90
CA THR A 136 22.59 -21.98 2.81
C THR A 136 23.30 -21.39 4.02
N ARG A 137 22.79 -20.27 4.56
CA ARG A 137 23.31 -19.61 5.77
C ARG A 137 24.79 -19.19 5.66
N THR A 138 25.24 -18.81 4.46
CA THR A 138 26.63 -18.43 4.16
C THR A 138 26.68 -16.98 3.68
N ARG A 139 27.62 -16.19 4.23
CA ARG A 139 27.88 -14.84 3.73
C ARG A 139 28.88 -14.89 2.59
N TYR A 140 28.56 -14.24 1.48
CA TYR A 140 29.39 -14.10 0.30
C TYR A 140 29.75 -12.64 0.13
N HIS A 141 31.04 -12.31 0.32
CA HIS A 141 31.58 -11.00 0.03
C HIS A 141 32.01 -10.94 -1.44
N TRP A 142 31.74 -9.83 -2.12
CA TRP A 142 32.07 -9.65 -3.53
C TRP A 142 32.63 -8.26 -3.84
N GLN A 143 33.41 -8.19 -4.93
CA GLN A 143 33.94 -6.95 -5.49
C GLN A 143 34.03 -7.05 -7.01
N VAL A 144 34.07 -5.92 -7.70
CA VAL A 144 34.19 -5.83 -9.16
C VAL A 144 35.25 -4.81 -9.58
N ARG A 145 35.94 -5.08 -10.68
CA ARG A 145 36.71 -4.07 -11.43
C ARG A 145 36.29 -4.08 -12.89
N VAL A 146 36.52 -2.96 -13.56
CA VAL A 146 36.07 -2.72 -14.94
C VAL A 146 37.25 -2.26 -15.81
N TRP A 147 37.07 -2.28 -17.12
CA TRP A 147 38.04 -1.74 -18.08
C TRP A 147 37.40 -0.61 -18.89
N ASP A 148 38.13 0.49 -19.10
CA ASP A 148 37.66 1.61 -19.93
C ASP A 148 37.66 1.26 -21.44
N GLY A 149 37.16 2.19 -22.26
CA GLY A 149 37.15 2.07 -23.72
C GLY A 149 38.52 2.06 -24.40
N ARG A 150 39.62 2.31 -23.66
CA ARG A 150 41.02 2.18 -24.10
C ARG A 150 41.67 0.87 -23.61
N GLY A 151 40.96 0.06 -22.82
CA GLY A 151 41.47 -1.18 -22.24
C GLY A 151 42.30 -0.99 -20.96
N ARG A 152 42.19 0.14 -20.27
CA ARG A 152 42.82 0.36 -18.95
C ARG A 152 41.90 -0.15 -17.83
N PRO A 153 42.40 -0.93 -16.85
CA PRO A 153 41.59 -1.38 -15.72
C PRO A 153 41.34 -0.25 -14.71
N SER A 154 40.19 -0.30 -14.03
CA SER A 154 39.93 0.45 -12.81
C SER A 154 40.66 -0.19 -11.61
N ALA A 155 40.67 0.54 -10.49
CA ALA A 155 40.78 -0.09 -9.17
C ALA A 155 39.61 -1.07 -8.95
N TRP A 156 39.75 -1.99 -8.00
CA TRP A 156 38.60 -2.76 -7.51
C TRP A 156 37.64 -1.87 -6.74
N SER A 157 36.35 -2.21 -6.78
CA SER A 157 35.36 -1.67 -5.85
C SER A 157 35.73 -2.00 -4.40
N ARG A 158 35.08 -1.32 -3.45
CA ARG A 158 35.01 -1.85 -2.08
C ARG A 158 34.30 -3.21 -2.10
N TRP A 159 34.57 -4.06 -1.10
CA TRP A 159 33.77 -5.26 -0.88
C TRP A 159 32.33 -4.85 -0.50
N SER A 160 31.36 -5.56 -1.07
CA SER A 160 29.95 -5.63 -0.64
C SER A 160 29.65 -7.09 -0.30
N TRP A 161 28.46 -7.42 0.21
CA TRP A 161 28.09 -8.79 0.56
C TRP A 161 26.60 -9.09 0.38
N TRP A 162 26.29 -10.35 0.15
CA TRP A 162 24.97 -10.92 0.46
C TRP A 162 25.15 -12.11 1.41
N GLU A 163 24.10 -12.49 2.11
CA GLU A 163 24.07 -13.66 2.96
C GLU A 163 22.86 -14.52 2.62
N THR A 164 23.06 -15.81 2.39
CA THR A 164 22.00 -16.71 1.95
C THR A 164 21.06 -17.12 3.09
N ALA A 165 19.82 -17.41 2.74
CA ALA A 165 18.77 -17.77 3.67
C ALA A 165 18.87 -19.24 4.16
N LEU A 166 17.82 -19.68 4.87
CA LEU A 166 17.64 -21.04 5.36
C LEU A 166 16.82 -21.85 4.33
N ALA A 167 17.35 -22.95 3.80
CA ALA A 167 16.54 -23.78 2.90
C ALA A 167 15.37 -24.42 3.65
N GLU A 168 14.28 -24.74 2.93
CA GLU A 168 13.11 -25.40 3.49
C GLU A 168 13.48 -26.72 4.21
N SER A 169 14.42 -27.48 3.65
CA SER A 169 14.97 -28.72 4.22
C SER A 169 15.90 -28.53 5.42
N ASP A 170 16.30 -27.29 5.76
CA ASP A 170 17.17 -26.97 6.89
C ASP A 170 16.40 -26.56 8.17
N TRP A 171 15.06 -26.40 8.09
CA TRP A 171 14.23 -26.10 9.24
C TRP A 171 14.11 -27.32 10.16
N ARG A 172 14.30 -27.09 11.46
CA ARG A 172 14.15 -28.07 12.55
C ARG A 172 12.97 -27.78 13.46
N GLY A 173 12.43 -26.57 13.37
CA GLY A 173 11.17 -26.22 14.00
C GLY A 173 9.98 -26.71 13.19
N HIS A 174 8.83 -26.81 13.84
CA HIS A 174 7.53 -26.95 13.18
C HIS A 174 6.65 -25.76 13.51
N TRP A 175 5.58 -25.55 12.75
CA TRP A 175 4.59 -24.52 13.07
C TRP A 175 3.97 -24.80 14.46
N ILE A 176 3.83 -23.76 15.27
CA ILE A 176 3.21 -23.79 16.59
C ILE A 176 2.25 -22.62 16.77
N GLY A 177 1.19 -22.79 17.56
CA GLY A 177 0.19 -21.75 17.79
C GLY A 177 -0.85 -22.19 18.82
N ALA A 178 -1.90 -21.39 18.99
CA ALA A 178 -3.08 -21.83 19.72
C ALA A 178 -3.83 -22.92 18.92
N GLY A 179 -4.57 -23.82 19.57
CA GLY A 179 -5.46 -24.76 18.86
C GLY A 179 -6.53 -24.02 18.04
N ALA A 180 -7.22 -24.70 17.14
CA ALA A 180 -8.31 -24.09 16.36
C ALA A 180 -9.31 -23.33 17.27
N ALA A 181 -9.80 -22.18 16.80
CA ALA A 181 -10.89 -21.49 17.48
C ALA A 181 -12.18 -22.32 17.35
N PRO A 182 -13.07 -22.33 18.36
CA PRO A 182 -14.41 -22.89 18.22
C PRO A 182 -15.15 -22.24 17.04
N ALA A 183 -15.85 -23.03 16.23
CA ALA A 183 -16.66 -22.49 15.15
C ALA A 183 -17.77 -21.60 15.74
N PRO A 184 -18.05 -20.40 15.18
CA PRO A 184 -19.06 -19.51 15.73
C PRO A 184 -20.46 -20.17 15.66
N PRO A 185 -21.29 -20.05 16.72
CA PRO A 185 -22.65 -20.56 16.71
C PRO A 185 -23.51 -19.86 15.65
N GLY A 186 -23.81 -20.54 14.54
CA GLY A 186 -24.67 -20.01 13.47
C GLY A 186 -26.17 -20.23 13.70
N PHE A 187 -27.02 -19.56 12.92
CA PHE A 187 -28.50 -19.62 13.01
C PHE A 187 -29.14 -20.91 12.42
N ALA A 188 -28.39 -22.01 12.34
CA ALA A 188 -28.92 -23.28 11.83
C ALA A 188 -30.12 -23.76 12.67
N GLY A 189 -31.19 -24.20 12.00
CA GLY A 189 -32.45 -24.62 12.64
C GLY A 189 -33.40 -23.47 13.03
N ALA A 190 -32.93 -22.22 13.10
CA ALA A 190 -33.78 -21.08 13.39
C ALA A 190 -34.57 -20.59 12.17
N SER A 191 -35.65 -19.85 12.43
CA SER A 191 -36.48 -19.17 11.43
C SER A 191 -36.72 -17.73 11.84
N TRP A 192 -36.78 -16.83 10.86
CA TRP A 192 -37.15 -15.43 11.04
C TRP A 192 -38.60 -15.35 11.51
N ILE A 193 -38.84 -14.70 12.66
CA ILE A 193 -40.18 -14.47 13.21
C ILE A 193 -40.52 -12.99 13.33
N TRP A 194 -41.80 -12.63 13.24
CA TRP A 194 -42.31 -11.30 13.58
C TRP A 194 -43.73 -11.32 14.14
N ALA A 195 -44.33 -10.14 14.39
CA ALA A 195 -45.71 -9.99 14.81
C ALA A 195 -46.73 -10.54 13.77
N PRO A 196 -47.95 -10.91 14.20
CA PRO A 196 -49.06 -11.31 13.32
C PRO A 196 -49.31 -10.35 12.15
N GLY A 197 -49.52 -10.91 10.96
CA GLY A 197 -49.83 -10.15 9.74
C GLY A 197 -48.62 -9.67 8.94
N ALA A 198 -47.39 -9.87 9.44
CA ALA A 198 -46.17 -9.64 8.66
C ALA A 198 -45.93 -10.72 7.58
N THR A 199 -45.19 -10.36 6.54
CA THR A 199 -44.71 -11.26 5.48
C THR A 199 -43.19 -11.06 5.27
N PRO A 200 -42.50 -11.97 4.56
CA PRO A 200 -41.07 -11.78 4.22
C PRO A 200 -40.76 -10.56 3.36
N GLN A 201 -41.76 -9.83 2.86
CA GLN A 201 -41.58 -8.61 2.05
C GLN A 201 -42.08 -7.35 2.77
N ASN A 202 -42.90 -7.48 3.81
CA ASN A 202 -43.47 -6.35 4.53
C ASN A 202 -43.87 -6.72 5.97
N ALA A 203 -43.26 -6.07 6.94
CA ALA A 203 -43.62 -6.13 8.35
C ALA A 203 -44.06 -4.74 8.88
N PRO A 204 -44.91 -4.68 9.92
CA PRO A 204 -45.23 -3.41 10.59
C PRO A 204 -43.99 -2.77 11.20
N ALA A 205 -43.81 -1.47 10.94
CA ALA A 205 -42.78 -0.66 11.59
C ALA A 205 -43.15 -0.34 13.04
N GLY A 206 -42.16 -0.32 13.92
CA GLY A 206 -42.30 -0.18 15.37
C GLY A 206 -41.62 -1.31 16.14
N PRO A 207 -41.61 -1.21 17.48
CA PRO A 207 -41.11 -2.27 18.36
C PRO A 207 -42.12 -3.44 18.46
N VAL A 208 -41.59 -4.65 18.54
CA VAL A 208 -42.31 -5.86 18.89
C VAL A 208 -41.55 -6.57 20.01
N TRP A 209 -42.29 -7.01 21.02
CA TRP A 209 -41.76 -7.73 22.16
C TRP A 209 -42.01 -9.23 21.96
N PHE A 210 -41.01 -10.06 22.18
CA PHE A 210 -41.01 -11.50 21.95
C PHE A 210 -40.59 -12.25 23.22
N ARG A 211 -41.19 -13.42 23.46
CA ARG A 211 -40.84 -14.33 24.56
C ARG A 211 -40.90 -15.79 24.14
N ALA A 212 -39.98 -16.58 24.70
CA ALA A 212 -40.05 -18.03 24.77
C ALA A 212 -39.25 -18.54 25.99
N ALA A 213 -39.45 -19.81 26.36
CA ALA A 213 -38.74 -20.45 27.46
C ALA A 213 -38.12 -21.78 27.02
N LEU A 214 -36.98 -22.13 27.63
CA LEU A 214 -36.34 -23.43 27.52
C LEU A 214 -36.39 -24.13 28.87
N GLU A 215 -37.11 -25.26 28.92
CA GLU A 215 -37.14 -26.14 30.10
C GLU A 215 -35.94 -27.11 30.03
N LEU A 216 -35.15 -27.16 31.09
CA LEU A 216 -34.01 -28.06 31.27
C LEU A 216 -34.37 -29.16 32.28
N PRO A 217 -33.82 -30.39 32.16
CA PRO A 217 -34.02 -31.43 33.16
C PRO A 217 -33.55 -30.99 34.56
N ALA A 218 -34.33 -31.30 35.60
CA ALA A 218 -33.98 -30.97 36.98
C ALA A 218 -32.62 -31.57 37.38
N GLY A 219 -31.71 -30.73 37.86
CA GLY A 219 -30.33 -31.14 38.21
C GLY A 219 -29.38 -31.27 37.02
N ALA A 220 -29.70 -30.68 35.86
CA ALA A 220 -28.82 -30.69 34.69
C ALA A 220 -27.46 -29.98 34.93
N GLU A 221 -26.36 -30.72 34.79
CA GLU A 221 -25.01 -30.13 34.73
C GLU A 221 -24.78 -29.44 33.39
N VAL A 222 -24.73 -28.11 33.39
CA VAL A 222 -24.47 -27.29 32.20
C VAL A 222 -22.96 -27.07 32.05
N SER A 223 -22.37 -27.66 31.00
CA SER A 223 -20.94 -27.52 30.69
C SER A 223 -20.63 -26.16 30.05
N ALA A 224 -21.47 -25.71 29.11
CA ALA A 224 -21.42 -24.40 28.46
C ALA A 224 -22.82 -23.98 27.97
N ALA A 225 -23.08 -22.69 27.84
CA ALA A 225 -24.24 -22.18 27.11
C ALA A 225 -23.90 -20.90 26.33
N ARG A 226 -24.34 -20.84 25.07
CA ARG A 226 -24.18 -19.64 24.21
C ARG A 226 -25.50 -19.24 23.61
N ILE A 227 -25.70 -17.94 23.46
CA ILE A 227 -26.87 -17.37 22.79
C ILE A 227 -26.42 -16.47 21.63
N VAL A 228 -27.11 -16.59 20.50
CA VAL A 228 -26.94 -15.73 19.34
C VAL A 228 -28.25 -15.11 18.90
N ALA A 229 -28.19 -13.87 18.43
CA ALA A 229 -29.35 -13.16 17.91
C ALA A 229 -28.99 -12.16 16.81
N THR A 230 -29.93 -11.94 15.88
CA THR A 230 -29.93 -10.80 14.96
C THR A 230 -31.37 -10.38 14.68
N ALA A 231 -31.57 -9.12 14.29
CA ALA A 231 -32.88 -8.62 13.90
C ALA A 231 -32.79 -7.61 12.77
N ASP A 232 -33.91 -7.43 12.08
CA ASP A 232 -34.13 -6.47 11.01
C ASP A 232 -35.17 -5.45 11.54
N ASP A 233 -34.80 -4.25 12.00
CA ASP A 233 -33.49 -3.58 11.93
C ASP A 233 -32.61 -3.72 13.21
N ASP A 234 -33.22 -3.77 14.40
CA ASP A 234 -32.50 -3.70 15.69
C ASP A 234 -33.14 -4.52 16.80
N PHE A 235 -32.37 -4.81 17.87
CA PHE A 235 -32.90 -5.56 19.03
C PHE A 235 -32.15 -5.35 20.35
N THR A 236 -32.84 -5.68 21.44
CA THR A 236 -32.27 -5.88 22.78
C THR A 236 -32.82 -7.19 23.36
N LEU A 237 -31.93 -8.08 23.80
CA LEU A 237 -32.28 -9.42 24.28
C LEU A 237 -31.87 -9.59 25.75
N PHE A 238 -32.81 -10.15 26.51
CA PHE A 238 -32.69 -10.50 27.91
C PHE A 238 -32.77 -12.03 28.06
N LEU A 239 -31.99 -12.55 29.01
CA LEU A 239 -32.08 -13.93 29.50
C LEU A 239 -32.36 -13.83 31.01
N ASP A 240 -33.51 -14.37 31.42
CA ASP A 240 -34.04 -14.30 32.79
C ASP A 240 -34.02 -12.89 33.41
N GLY A 241 -34.39 -11.90 32.60
CA GLY A 241 -34.44 -10.48 32.96
C GLY A 241 -33.11 -9.73 32.89
N MET A 242 -31.98 -10.43 32.76
CA MET A 242 -30.66 -9.81 32.55
C MET A 242 -30.43 -9.54 31.06
N GLN A 243 -30.08 -8.29 30.69
CA GLN A 243 -29.72 -7.96 29.30
C GLN A 243 -28.39 -8.62 28.95
N VAL A 244 -28.38 -9.48 27.93
CA VAL A 244 -27.17 -10.21 27.48
C VAL A 244 -26.72 -9.87 26.06
N LEU A 245 -27.63 -9.37 25.21
CA LEU A 245 -27.28 -8.89 23.86
C LEU A 245 -28.04 -7.60 23.50
N HIS A 246 -27.41 -6.77 22.68
CA HIS A 246 -28.01 -5.59 22.06
C HIS A 246 -27.37 -5.33 20.70
N ALA A 247 -28.17 -4.91 19.72
CA ALA A 247 -27.72 -4.30 18.49
C ALA A 247 -28.57 -3.05 18.24
N PRO A 248 -27.97 -1.86 18.07
CA PRO A 248 -28.70 -0.64 17.70
C PRO A 248 -29.05 -0.66 16.20
N GLN A 249 -29.94 0.26 15.78
CA GLN A 249 -30.27 0.46 14.37
C GLN A 249 -29.02 0.71 13.52
N GLN A 250 -28.82 -0.11 12.49
CA GLN A 250 -27.74 0.01 11.53
C GLN A 250 -28.25 -0.48 10.15
N THR A 251 -27.87 0.21 9.06
CA THR A 251 -28.15 -0.25 7.70
C THR A 251 -27.58 -1.66 7.49
N ASP A 252 -28.42 -2.59 7.00
CA ASP A 252 -28.10 -4.02 6.88
C ASP A 252 -27.61 -4.69 8.20
N GLY A 253 -27.95 -4.12 9.36
CA GLY A 253 -27.54 -4.60 10.68
C GLY A 253 -27.90 -6.07 10.94
N TRP A 254 -29.03 -6.51 10.38
CA TRP A 254 -29.51 -7.90 10.39
C TRP A 254 -28.47 -8.92 9.91
N ARG A 255 -27.51 -8.52 9.06
CA ARG A 255 -26.44 -9.40 8.57
C ARG A 255 -25.44 -9.83 9.64
N THR A 256 -25.28 -9.03 10.70
CA THR A 256 -24.25 -9.24 11.73
C THR A 256 -24.88 -9.72 13.04
N GLY A 257 -24.98 -11.04 13.19
CA GLY A 257 -25.43 -11.67 14.42
C GLY A 257 -24.50 -11.38 15.59
N ARG A 258 -25.09 -11.10 16.76
CA ARG A 258 -24.36 -10.94 18.03
C ARG A 258 -24.35 -12.27 18.79
N GLN A 259 -23.28 -12.56 19.51
CA GLN A 259 -23.16 -13.73 20.37
C GLN A 259 -22.71 -13.37 21.78
N ALA A 260 -23.17 -14.13 22.77
CA ALA A 260 -22.71 -14.06 24.15
C ALA A 260 -22.56 -15.46 24.74
N ASP A 261 -21.55 -15.64 25.60
CA ASP A 261 -21.54 -16.73 26.55
C ASP A 261 -22.51 -16.39 27.69
N VAL A 262 -23.40 -17.34 27.99
CA VAL A 262 -24.44 -17.21 29.02
C VAL A 262 -24.40 -18.40 29.98
N THR A 263 -23.29 -19.13 30.02
CA THR A 263 -23.14 -20.37 30.80
C THR A 263 -23.54 -20.17 32.26
N ASP A 264 -23.02 -19.15 32.93
CA ASP A 264 -23.28 -18.95 34.36
C ASP A 264 -24.67 -18.35 34.65
N ALA A 265 -25.27 -17.65 33.69
CA ALA A 265 -26.67 -17.21 33.77
C ALA A 265 -27.62 -18.41 33.66
N VAL A 266 -27.37 -19.32 32.71
CA VAL A 266 -28.12 -20.57 32.53
C VAL A 266 -27.91 -21.54 33.71
N ARG A 267 -26.73 -21.55 34.36
CA ARG A 267 -26.49 -22.28 35.62
C ARG A 267 -27.23 -21.68 36.83
N ALA A 268 -27.53 -20.38 36.81
CA ALA A 268 -28.28 -19.71 37.86
C ALA A 268 -29.81 -19.85 37.69
N ALA A 269 -30.28 -20.24 36.50
CA ALA A 269 -31.69 -20.53 36.23
C ALA A 269 -32.09 -21.89 36.83
N ASP A 270 -33.15 -21.91 37.64
CA ASP A 270 -33.66 -23.11 38.33
C ASP A 270 -34.46 -24.01 37.37
N GLY A 271 -33.74 -24.65 36.44
CA GLY A 271 -34.30 -25.57 35.44
C GLY A 271 -35.11 -24.92 34.30
N ARG A 272 -35.38 -23.61 34.35
CA ARG A 272 -36.18 -22.90 33.34
C ARG A 272 -35.54 -21.57 32.95
N VAL A 273 -35.15 -21.46 31.68
CA VAL A 273 -34.49 -20.26 31.11
C VAL A 273 -35.49 -19.51 30.23
N VAL A 274 -35.78 -18.25 30.53
CA VAL A 274 -36.66 -17.39 29.73
C VAL A 274 -35.82 -16.47 28.85
N VAL A 275 -36.06 -16.51 27.53
CA VAL A 275 -35.47 -15.60 26.56
C VAL A 275 -36.53 -14.59 26.13
N ALA A 276 -36.24 -13.31 26.33
CA ALA A 276 -37.14 -12.21 26.04
C ALA A 276 -36.43 -11.17 25.15
N VAL A 277 -37.03 -10.77 24.04
CA VAL A 277 -36.42 -9.86 23.06
C VAL A 277 -37.37 -8.71 22.72
N ARG A 278 -36.86 -7.48 22.70
CA ARG A 278 -37.51 -6.37 22.03
C ARG A 278 -36.75 -6.14 20.73
N ALA A 279 -37.42 -6.27 19.60
CA ALA A 279 -36.85 -5.96 18.28
C ALA A 279 -37.66 -4.84 17.60
N THR A 280 -37.02 -4.03 16.74
CA THR A 280 -37.66 -2.87 16.10
C THR A 280 -37.48 -2.92 14.58
N ASN A 281 -38.57 -2.89 13.84
CA ASN A 281 -38.57 -2.54 12.40
C ASN A 281 -38.68 -1.01 12.30
N ARG A 282 -37.82 -0.37 11.50
CA ARG A 282 -37.68 1.09 11.46
C ARG A 282 -38.43 1.76 10.32
N GLY A 283 -38.83 1.00 9.31
CA GLY A 283 -39.58 1.52 8.17
C GLY A 283 -38.73 2.28 7.14
N GLY A 284 -39.28 2.47 5.94
CA GLY A 284 -38.82 3.49 4.99
C GLY A 284 -38.18 2.96 3.69
N ALA A 285 -37.96 1.65 3.57
CA ALA A 285 -37.52 1.04 2.32
C ALA A 285 -38.70 0.69 1.38
N SER A 286 -38.42 0.51 0.09
CA SER A 286 -39.43 0.14 -0.93
C SER A 286 -39.93 -1.30 -0.82
N VAL A 287 -39.19 -2.14 -0.10
CA VAL A 287 -39.58 -3.44 0.45
C VAL A 287 -39.21 -3.36 1.93
N ASN A 288 -40.14 -3.66 2.84
CA ASN A 288 -39.97 -3.36 4.27
C ASN A 288 -39.99 -4.64 5.12
N PRO A 289 -39.01 -5.54 4.97
CA PRO A 289 -38.90 -6.72 5.81
C PRO A 289 -38.71 -6.32 7.28
N GLY A 290 -39.04 -7.22 8.19
CA GLY A 290 -38.78 -7.09 9.62
C GLY A 290 -38.83 -8.48 10.23
N GLY A 291 -37.88 -8.81 11.08
CA GLY A 291 -37.70 -10.18 11.53
C GLY A 291 -36.68 -10.32 12.64
N LEU A 292 -36.85 -11.35 13.46
CA LEU A 292 -35.94 -11.73 14.54
C LEU A 292 -35.43 -13.16 14.32
N LEU A 293 -34.13 -13.37 14.49
CA LEU A 293 -33.51 -14.68 14.72
C LEU A 293 -32.91 -14.73 16.13
N VAL A 294 -33.13 -15.84 16.83
CA VAL A 294 -32.42 -16.20 18.07
C VAL A 294 -32.11 -17.69 18.04
N ARG A 295 -30.96 -18.07 18.60
CA ARG A 295 -30.63 -19.45 18.97
C ARG A 295 -29.86 -19.46 20.28
N LEU A 296 -30.44 -20.05 21.32
CA LEU A 296 -29.78 -20.41 22.57
C LEU A 296 -29.39 -21.90 22.49
N MET A 297 -28.14 -22.20 22.84
CA MET A 297 -27.57 -23.55 22.87
C MET A 297 -27.04 -23.84 24.26
N VAL A 298 -27.53 -24.91 24.90
CA VAL A 298 -27.12 -25.34 26.24
C VAL A 298 -26.49 -26.73 26.14
N HIS A 299 -25.19 -26.82 26.42
CA HIS A 299 -24.40 -28.04 26.39
C HIS A 299 -24.41 -28.73 27.77
N ARG A 300 -24.56 -30.06 27.77
CA ARG A 300 -24.64 -30.91 28.96
C ARG A 300 -23.76 -32.15 28.74
N GLY A 301 -22.45 -31.93 28.72
CA GLY A 301 -21.50 -32.88 28.13
C GLY A 301 -21.59 -32.81 26.60
N ASP A 302 -21.74 -33.96 25.94
CA ASP A 302 -21.92 -34.06 24.49
C ASP A 302 -23.37 -33.75 24.04
N ASP A 303 -24.35 -33.81 24.96
CA ASP A 303 -25.75 -33.44 24.68
C ASP A 303 -25.88 -31.93 24.48
N VAL A 304 -26.62 -31.51 23.45
CA VAL A 304 -27.00 -30.11 23.22
C VAL A 304 -28.51 -29.96 23.28
N THR A 305 -29.00 -28.95 24.00
CA THR A 305 -30.43 -28.61 24.14
C THR A 305 -30.62 -27.16 23.70
N GLU A 306 -31.58 -26.90 22.81
CA GLU A 306 -31.64 -25.62 22.09
C GLU A 306 -33.02 -24.96 22.13
N LEU A 307 -33.02 -23.63 22.10
CA LEU A 307 -34.19 -22.80 21.85
C LEU A 307 -33.91 -21.89 20.65
N VAL A 308 -34.63 -22.10 19.56
CA VAL A 308 -34.52 -21.34 18.30
C VAL A 308 -35.79 -20.55 18.02
N THR A 309 -35.70 -19.41 17.32
CA THR A 309 -36.87 -18.71 16.79
C THR A 309 -37.61 -19.57 15.76
N GLY A 310 -38.93 -19.62 15.88
CA GLY A 310 -39.79 -20.51 15.12
C GLY A 310 -41.16 -20.68 15.78
N PRO A 311 -41.91 -21.75 15.44
CA PRO A 311 -43.18 -22.05 16.08
C PRO A 311 -43.06 -22.18 17.61
N GLY A 312 -44.01 -21.61 18.35
CA GLY A 312 -44.05 -21.65 19.82
C GLY A 312 -43.60 -20.35 20.50
N TRP A 313 -42.90 -19.45 19.79
CA TRP A 313 -42.62 -18.11 20.30
C TRP A 313 -43.90 -17.26 20.38
N ARG A 314 -43.97 -16.39 21.39
CA ARG A 314 -45.06 -15.42 21.62
C ARG A 314 -44.57 -14.00 21.44
N CYS A 315 -45.48 -13.08 21.14
CA CYS A 315 -45.19 -11.67 20.96
C CYS A 315 -46.35 -10.73 21.31
N ALA A 316 -46.01 -9.47 21.57
CA ALA A 316 -46.91 -8.34 21.79
C ALA A 316 -46.45 -7.11 21.00
N ASP A 317 -47.40 -6.23 20.68
CA ASP A 317 -47.22 -4.94 19.99
C ASP A 317 -47.18 -3.75 20.96
N GLN A 318 -47.21 -4.00 22.27
CA GLN A 318 -47.16 -3.00 23.34
C GLN A 318 -46.29 -3.49 24.50
N GLU A 319 -45.48 -2.59 25.08
CA GLU A 319 -44.65 -2.85 26.27
C GLU A 319 -45.54 -3.13 27.50
N GLN A 320 -45.13 -4.09 28.34
CA GLN A 320 -45.85 -4.47 29.55
C GLN A 320 -44.83 -4.58 30.71
N ASP A 321 -45.14 -4.01 31.88
CA ASP A 321 -44.14 -3.94 32.96
C ASP A 321 -43.65 -5.32 33.39
N GLY A 322 -42.33 -5.50 33.43
CA GLY A 322 -41.70 -6.77 33.79
C GLY A 322 -41.70 -7.85 32.70
N TRP A 323 -42.07 -7.54 31.45
CA TRP A 323 -42.12 -8.50 30.33
C TRP A 323 -40.82 -9.29 30.09
N GLN A 324 -39.66 -8.81 30.55
CA GLN A 324 -38.38 -9.50 30.43
C GLN A 324 -38.12 -10.55 31.52
N GLN A 325 -38.94 -10.60 32.58
CA GLN A 325 -38.70 -11.42 33.77
C GLN A 325 -39.16 -12.89 33.61
N PRO A 326 -38.57 -13.85 34.35
CA PRO A 326 -38.95 -15.26 34.26
C PRO A 326 -40.42 -15.53 34.64
N GLY A 327 -40.90 -14.88 35.71
CA GLY A 327 -42.24 -15.07 36.27
C GLY A 327 -43.36 -14.27 35.59
N PHE A 328 -43.11 -13.64 34.45
CA PHE A 328 -44.12 -12.89 33.70
C PHE A 328 -45.05 -13.83 32.92
N ASP A 329 -46.36 -13.56 32.94
CA ASP A 329 -47.38 -14.33 32.24
C ASP A 329 -47.63 -13.79 30.83
N ASP A 330 -47.03 -14.43 29.83
CA ASP A 330 -47.29 -14.19 28.41
C ASP A 330 -48.50 -14.99 27.88
N GLY A 331 -49.37 -15.53 28.75
CA GLY A 331 -50.57 -16.31 28.40
C GLY A 331 -51.52 -15.64 27.42
N ALA A 332 -51.60 -14.30 27.43
CA ALA A 332 -52.44 -13.50 26.53
C ALA A 332 -51.70 -12.99 25.28
N TRP A 333 -50.40 -13.24 25.13
CA TRP A 333 -49.61 -12.78 23.99
C TRP A 333 -49.90 -13.61 22.73
N ALA A 334 -49.84 -12.96 21.56
CA ALA A 334 -50.11 -13.63 20.29
C ALA A 334 -48.95 -14.56 19.90
N ALA A 335 -49.23 -15.64 19.17
CA ALA A 335 -48.17 -16.45 18.57
C ALA A 335 -47.40 -15.63 17.51
N ALA A 336 -46.07 -15.70 17.55
CA ALA A 336 -45.23 -15.05 16.54
C ALA A 336 -45.40 -15.74 15.17
N THR A 337 -45.42 -14.95 14.10
CA THR A 337 -45.54 -15.45 12.73
C THR A 337 -44.16 -15.84 12.22
N VAL A 338 -44.01 -17.08 11.76
CA VAL A 338 -42.79 -17.55 11.07
C VAL A 338 -42.82 -17.05 9.63
N LEU A 339 -41.80 -16.27 9.26
CA LEU A 339 -41.70 -15.63 7.94
C LEU A 339 -40.91 -16.50 6.95
N ALA A 340 -39.71 -16.92 7.33
CA ALA A 340 -38.84 -17.76 6.52
C ALA A 340 -37.84 -18.54 7.40
N PRO A 341 -37.47 -19.78 7.07
CA PRO A 341 -36.29 -20.44 7.66
C PRO A 341 -35.02 -19.61 7.43
N TYR A 342 -34.04 -19.72 8.33
CA TYR A 342 -32.68 -19.22 8.06
C TYR A 342 -32.13 -19.85 6.77
N GLY A 343 -31.45 -19.06 5.94
CA GLY A 343 -31.08 -19.43 4.57
C GLY A 343 -32.11 -19.05 3.50
N GLN A 344 -33.28 -18.51 3.88
CA GLN A 344 -34.39 -18.17 2.96
C GLN A 344 -34.96 -16.76 3.21
N GLY A 345 -36.01 -16.39 2.48
CA GLY A 345 -36.59 -15.03 2.51
C GLY A 345 -35.70 -14.00 1.78
N PRO A 346 -35.90 -12.69 2.00
CA PRO A 346 -35.02 -11.64 1.45
C PRO A 346 -33.61 -11.71 2.06
N TRP A 347 -33.50 -12.27 3.27
CA TRP A 347 -32.25 -12.36 4.04
C TRP A 347 -31.31 -13.46 3.54
N GLY A 348 -31.87 -14.55 3.00
CA GLY A 348 -31.10 -15.71 2.55
C GLY A 348 -30.17 -16.25 3.65
N SER A 349 -28.93 -16.57 3.28
CA SER A 349 -27.83 -16.89 4.21
C SER A 349 -26.99 -15.66 4.59
N GLY A 350 -27.52 -14.44 4.45
CA GLY A 350 -26.78 -13.19 4.68
C GLY A 350 -26.56 -12.83 6.16
N ALA A 351 -27.22 -13.52 7.09
CA ALA A 351 -27.06 -13.33 8.53
C ALA A 351 -26.01 -14.29 9.11
N ALA A 352 -24.83 -13.77 9.43
CA ALA A 352 -23.72 -14.54 9.98
C ALA A 352 -23.32 -14.05 11.38
N VAL A 353 -22.85 -14.96 12.23
CA VAL A 353 -22.27 -14.64 13.54
C VAL A 353 -20.74 -14.59 13.38
N PRO A 354 -20.07 -13.45 13.65
CA PRO A 354 -18.62 -13.36 13.54
C PRO A 354 -17.89 -14.31 14.49
N ALA A 355 -16.75 -14.83 14.04
CA ALA A 355 -15.85 -15.62 14.88
C ALA A 355 -15.37 -14.80 16.09
N GLU A 356 -15.26 -15.45 17.25
CA GLU A 356 -14.80 -14.82 18.47
C GLU A 356 -13.31 -14.46 18.37
N VAL A 357 -12.98 -13.19 18.60
CA VAL A 357 -11.62 -12.68 18.38
C VAL A 357 -10.75 -13.05 19.57
N ARG A 358 -9.95 -14.10 19.44
CA ARG A 358 -8.93 -14.42 20.45
C ARG A 358 -7.79 -13.39 20.38
N PRO A 359 -7.24 -12.96 21.54
CA PRO A 359 -6.12 -12.02 21.63
C PRO A 359 -4.89 -12.45 20.84
N ALA A 360 -4.03 -11.48 20.54
CA ALA A 360 -2.68 -11.72 20.03
C ALA A 360 -1.91 -12.64 21.00
N PRO A 361 -1.52 -13.87 20.61
CA PRO A 361 -0.86 -14.80 21.53
C PRO A 361 0.59 -14.39 21.79
N LEU A 362 1.04 -14.61 23.02
CA LEU A 362 2.43 -14.50 23.44
C LEU A 362 3.06 -15.89 23.45
N LEU A 363 4.13 -16.11 22.68
CA LEU A 363 4.87 -17.36 22.64
C LEU A 363 6.30 -17.15 23.15
N ARG A 364 6.76 -17.94 24.14
CA ARG A 364 8.12 -17.81 24.69
C ARG A 364 8.89 -19.13 24.80
N ARG A 365 10.22 -19.02 24.84
CA ARG A 365 11.14 -20.11 25.20
C ARG A 365 12.40 -19.56 25.89
N GLU A 366 12.74 -20.14 27.03
CA GLU A 366 14.08 -19.99 27.62
C GLU A 366 15.06 -21.05 27.09
N PHE A 367 16.32 -20.67 26.97
CA PHE A 367 17.40 -21.54 26.50
C PHE A 367 18.74 -21.14 27.12
N THR A 368 19.74 -22.03 27.08
CA THR A 368 21.08 -21.78 27.64
C THR A 368 22.16 -21.94 26.58
N VAL A 369 23.04 -20.94 26.48
CA VAL A 369 24.14 -20.89 25.51
C VAL A 369 25.47 -21.09 26.23
N GLY A 370 26.03 -22.30 26.17
CA GLY A 370 27.21 -22.67 26.96
C GLY A 370 28.56 -22.15 26.43
N ARG A 371 28.65 -21.84 25.13
CA ARG A 371 29.86 -21.39 24.42
C ARG A 371 29.76 -19.90 24.01
N PRO A 372 30.87 -19.19 23.75
CA PRO A 372 30.83 -17.83 23.20
C PRO A 372 30.10 -17.79 21.85
N VAL A 373 29.40 -16.69 21.57
CA VAL A 373 28.73 -16.44 20.27
C VAL A 373 29.74 -15.85 19.28
N ARG A 374 29.69 -16.28 18.01
CA ARG A 374 30.40 -15.68 16.86
C ARG A 374 29.46 -14.89 15.96
N ARG A 375 28.31 -15.48 15.66
CA ARG A 375 27.26 -15.00 14.74
C ARG A 375 25.94 -15.63 15.19
N ALA A 376 24.83 -14.89 15.20
CA ALA A 376 23.52 -15.47 15.44
C ALA A 376 22.48 -14.94 14.45
N ARG A 377 21.57 -15.83 14.01
CA ARG A 377 20.52 -15.55 13.03
C ARG A 377 19.18 -16.05 13.54
N LEU A 378 18.16 -15.20 13.45
CA LEU A 378 16.78 -15.61 13.67
C LEU A 378 16.05 -15.60 12.32
N TYR A 379 15.68 -16.79 11.87
CA TYR A 379 14.78 -17.02 10.74
C TYR A 379 13.36 -17.15 11.33
N LEU A 380 12.39 -16.35 10.87
CA LEU A 380 11.07 -16.29 11.53
C LEU A 380 9.95 -15.92 10.55
N SER A 381 8.86 -16.70 10.59
CA SER A 381 7.55 -16.34 10.03
C SER A 381 6.49 -16.44 11.12
N GLY A 382 5.78 -15.34 11.38
CA GLY A 382 4.53 -15.34 12.12
C GLY A 382 3.39 -15.04 11.15
N LEU A 383 2.35 -15.86 11.11
CA LEU A 383 1.20 -15.65 10.22
C LEU A 383 0.07 -14.94 10.98
N ALA A 384 -0.41 -13.76 10.56
CA ALA A 384 0.11 -12.92 9.47
C ALA A 384 1.34 -12.08 9.86
N TYR A 385 1.43 -11.69 11.13
CA TYR A 385 2.47 -10.77 11.62
C TYR A 385 3.12 -11.27 12.91
N TYR A 386 4.32 -10.77 13.20
CA TYR A 386 4.97 -10.93 14.51
C TYR A 386 5.61 -9.64 15.03
N GLU A 387 5.85 -9.63 16.33
CA GLU A 387 6.92 -8.85 16.96
C GLU A 387 7.74 -9.79 17.84
N ALA A 388 9.07 -9.74 17.74
CA ALA A 388 9.96 -10.61 18.49
C ALA A 388 10.92 -9.83 19.38
N GLU A 389 11.20 -10.35 20.57
CA GLU A 389 12.22 -9.87 21.50
C GLU A 389 13.16 -11.00 21.91
N ILE A 390 14.44 -10.67 22.10
CA ILE A 390 15.42 -11.55 22.76
C ILE A 390 15.99 -10.81 23.97
N ASN A 391 15.93 -11.43 25.14
CA ASN A 391 16.43 -10.89 26.42
C ASN A 391 15.87 -9.50 26.79
N GLY A 392 14.61 -9.21 26.44
CA GLY A 392 13.99 -7.91 26.69
C GLY A 392 14.45 -6.78 25.77
N ARG A 393 14.81 -7.10 24.51
CA ARG A 393 15.18 -6.18 23.44
C ARG A 393 14.53 -6.62 22.13
N HIS A 394 13.88 -5.71 21.40
CA HIS A 394 13.25 -5.99 20.11
C HIS A 394 14.26 -6.50 19.07
N VAL A 395 13.81 -7.42 18.23
CA VAL A 395 14.54 -7.92 17.07
C VAL A 395 14.27 -7.00 15.87
N GLY A 396 15.31 -6.36 15.36
CA GLY A 396 15.23 -5.54 14.15
C GLY A 396 14.53 -4.18 14.35
N ARG A 397 13.79 -3.75 13.33
CA ARG A 397 13.08 -2.45 13.25
C ARG A 397 11.73 -2.51 12.53
N GLN A 398 11.40 -3.67 11.98
CA GLN A 398 10.21 -3.95 11.20
C GLN A 398 8.95 -3.98 12.06
N VAL A 399 7.83 -3.65 11.43
CA VAL A 399 6.46 -3.72 11.95
C VAL A 399 5.59 -4.29 10.84
N LEU A 400 4.43 -4.90 11.16
CA LEU A 400 3.55 -5.50 10.14
C LEU A 400 4.30 -6.46 9.19
N ASP A 401 5.15 -7.32 9.77
CA ASP A 401 6.08 -8.21 9.08
C ASP A 401 5.77 -9.68 9.45
N PRO A 402 5.86 -10.67 8.54
CA PRO A 402 6.26 -10.56 7.13
C PRO A 402 5.24 -9.83 6.24
N GLY A 403 5.63 -9.54 5.00
CA GLY A 403 4.75 -8.94 4.00
C GLY A 403 3.56 -9.84 3.64
N PHE A 404 2.41 -9.23 3.41
CA PHE A 404 1.19 -9.93 2.97
C PHE A 404 1.36 -10.52 1.57
N THR A 405 1.06 -11.81 1.41
CA THR A 405 1.04 -12.60 0.17
C THR A 405 -0.24 -13.43 0.10
N ASP A 406 -0.50 -14.08 -1.04
CA ASP A 406 -1.42 -15.23 -1.04
C ASP A 406 -0.75 -16.37 -0.26
N TYR A 407 -1.23 -16.64 0.96
CA TYR A 407 -0.62 -17.62 1.86
C TYR A 407 -0.91 -19.08 1.47
N ASP A 408 -1.74 -19.33 0.44
CA ASP A 408 -1.91 -20.65 -0.16
C ASP A 408 -0.87 -20.95 -1.26
N GLU A 409 -0.23 -19.92 -1.84
CA GLU A 409 0.81 -20.06 -2.88
C GLU A 409 2.23 -19.72 -2.37
N THR A 410 2.39 -18.61 -1.64
CA THR A 410 3.69 -18.11 -1.12
C THR A 410 3.58 -17.66 0.33
N VAL A 411 4.53 -18.10 1.18
CA VAL A 411 4.63 -17.69 2.59
C VAL A 411 6.01 -17.14 2.88
N LEU A 412 6.07 -15.87 3.28
CA LEU A 412 7.33 -15.18 3.54
C LEU A 412 7.85 -15.42 4.95
N TYR A 413 9.18 -15.48 5.10
CA TYR A 413 9.86 -15.39 6.40
C TYR A 413 10.98 -14.34 6.37
N ALA A 414 11.21 -13.69 7.51
CA ALA A 414 12.26 -12.68 7.69
C ALA A 414 13.53 -13.27 8.30
N VAL A 415 14.67 -12.62 8.07
CA VAL A 415 15.99 -13.04 8.55
C VAL A 415 16.70 -11.90 9.28
N HIS A 416 17.01 -12.11 10.55
CA HIS A 416 17.56 -11.08 11.43
C HIS A 416 18.96 -11.41 11.91
N ASP A 417 19.86 -10.42 11.93
CA ASP A 417 21.10 -10.49 12.69
C ASP A 417 20.77 -10.23 14.17
N VAL A 418 20.93 -11.24 15.00
CA VAL A 418 20.66 -11.18 16.45
C VAL A 418 21.91 -11.47 17.28
N THR A 419 23.10 -11.34 16.67
CA THR A 419 24.40 -11.64 17.29
C THR A 419 24.58 -10.90 18.61
N ASP A 420 24.23 -9.60 18.65
CA ASP A 420 24.35 -8.74 19.83
C ASP A 420 23.15 -8.82 20.80
N LEU A 421 22.18 -9.69 20.54
CA LEU A 421 21.04 -9.94 21.45
C LEU A 421 21.25 -11.21 22.30
N VAL A 422 21.99 -12.20 21.78
CA VAL A 422 22.22 -13.50 22.42
C VAL A 422 23.50 -13.47 23.27
N THR A 423 23.39 -13.81 24.55
CA THR A 423 24.53 -13.84 25.49
C THR A 423 24.92 -15.27 25.87
N ARG A 424 26.12 -15.45 26.43
CA ARG A 424 26.52 -16.73 27.05
C ARG A 424 25.81 -16.87 28.41
N GLY A 425 25.20 -18.03 28.67
CA GLY A 425 24.36 -18.28 29.86
C GLY A 425 22.88 -18.43 29.50
N ALA A 426 21.99 -18.10 30.43
CA ALA A 426 20.54 -18.14 30.21
C ALA A 426 20.09 -17.01 29.28
N ASN A 427 19.16 -17.32 28.38
CA ASN A 427 18.54 -16.41 27.44
C ASN A 427 17.04 -16.71 27.34
N ALA A 428 16.25 -15.73 26.91
CA ALA A 428 14.86 -15.94 26.50
C ALA A 428 14.60 -15.32 25.13
N ILE A 429 13.74 -15.96 24.35
CA ILE A 429 13.07 -15.39 23.19
C ILE A 429 11.57 -15.34 23.46
N GLY A 430 10.93 -14.22 23.12
CA GLY A 430 9.48 -14.05 23.14
C GLY A 430 8.98 -13.49 21.82
N VAL A 431 7.80 -13.92 21.37
CA VAL A 431 7.17 -13.50 20.12
C VAL A 431 5.68 -13.23 20.37
N THR A 432 5.20 -12.06 19.98
CA THR A 432 3.76 -11.73 19.89
C THR A 432 3.31 -11.95 18.44
N LEU A 433 2.13 -12.53 18.20
CA LEU A 433 1.59 -12.69 16.83
C LEU A 433 0.37 -11.80 16.55
N GLY A 434 0.27 -11.28 15.33
CA GLY A 434 -0.87 -10.51 14.83
C GLY A 434 -1.64 -11.23 13.72
N ARG A 435 -2.92 -10.91 13.56
CA ARG A 435 -3.86 -11.58 12.66
C ARG A 435 -3.70 -11.16 11.19
N GLY A 436 -3.45 -9.87 10.94
CA GLY A 436 -3.31 -9.30 9.59
C GLY A 436 -4.38 -9.78 8.61
N PHE A 437 -3.97 -10.20 7.40
CA PHE A 437 -4.85 -10.81 6.38
C PHE A 437 -4.93 -12.36 6.46
N PHE A 438 -4.23 -13.00 7.39
CA PHE A 438 -4.26 -14.47 7.56
C PHE A 438 -5.39 -14.92 8.49
N GLY A 439 -5.57 -14.22 9.61
CA GLY A 439 -6.53 -14.56 10.67
C GLY A 439 -7.53 -13.46 10.99
N MET A 440 -7.85 -12.60 10.02
CA MET A 440 -8.80 -11.50 10.20
C MET A 440 -10.19 -12.04 10.53
N THR A 441 -10.83 -11.55 11.58
CA THR A 441 -12.18 -11.97 11.99
C THR A 441 -13.26 -10.95 11.62
N THR A 442 -12.88 -9.70 11.34
CA THR A 442 -13.78 -8.58 11.02
C THR A 442 -14.40 -8.75 9.63
N PRO A 443 -15.74 -8.85 9.51
CA PRO A 443 -16.41 -8.89 8.22
C PRO A 443 -16.09 -7.66 7.36
N ASN A 444 -16.02 -7.85 6.04
CA ASN A 444 -15.69 -6.81 5.06
C ASN A 444 -16.08 -7.28 3.65
N VAL A 445 -16.32 -6.35 2.73
CA VAL A 445 -16.82 -6.62 1.37
C VAL A 445 -15.87 -7.42 0.46
N TRP A 446 -14.56 -7.40 0.74
CA TRP A 446 -13.53 -8.16 0.01
C TRP A 446 -13.33 -9.59 0.55
N ASN A 447 -14.13 -10.00 1.55
CA ASN A 447 -14.10 -11.31 2.19
C ASN A 447 -12.75 -11.69 2.85
N TRP A 448 -11.95 -10.73 3.31
CA TRP A 448 -10.68 -10.99 4.03
C TRP A 448 -10.83 -11.79 5.34
N HIS A 449 -12.06 -12.01 5.79
CA HIS A 449 -12.42 -12.83 6.95
C HIS A 449 -12.81 -14.28 6.58
N GLN A 450 -12.78 -14.65 5.29
CA GLN A 450 -13.06 -15.99 4.77
C GLN A 450 -12.14 -16.47 3.59
N PRO A 451 -10.88 -16.01 3.42
CA PRO A 451 -10.04 -16.51 2.32
C PRO A 451 -9.66 -18.00 2.49
N PRO A 452 -9.29 -18.72 1.41
CA PRO A 452 -8.99 -20.18 1.46
C PRO A 452 -7.85 -20.61 2.40
N TRP A 453 -6.98 -19.67 2.77
CA TRP A 453 -5.86 -19.86 3.71
C TRP A 453 -6.21 -19.55 5.18
N HIS A 454 -7.44 -19.08 5.48
CA HIS A 454 -7.79 -18.46 6.76
C HIS A 454 -7.47 -19.34 7.98
N GLY A 455 -6.88 -18.73 9.02
CA GLY A 455 -6.60 -19.47 10.24
C GLY A 455 -6.10 -18.64 11.41
N GLU A 456 -6.04 -19.30 12.56
CA GLU A 456 -5.55 -18.69 13.80
C GLU A 456 -4.02 -18.50 13.78
N PRO A 457 -3.49 -17.42 14.43
CA PRO A 457 -2.08 -17.06 14.32
C PRO A 457 -1.11 -18.16 14.75
N ARG A 458 -0.06 -18.36 13.94
CA ARG A 458 0.95 -19.41 14.11
C ARG A 458 2.36 -18.93 13.78
N LEU A 459 3.34 -19.52 14.47
CA LEU A 459 4.76 -19.18 14.42
C LEU A 459 5.58 -20.37 13.89
N LEU A 460 6.50 -20.07 12.97
CA LEU A 460 7.65 -20.90 12.63
C LEU A 460 8.91 -20.06 12.87
N ALA A 461 9.81 -20.51 13.74
CA ALA A 461 11.04 -19.78 14.04
C ALA A 461 12.23 -20.70 14.28
N GLN A 462 13.41 -20.27 13.86
CA GLN A 462 14.68 -20.95 14.05
C GLN A 462 15.78 -19.93 14.35
N LEU A 463 16.28 -19.96 15.58
CA LEU A 463 17.49 -19.24 16.00
C LEU A 463 18.70 -20.16 15.83
N GLU A 464 19.62 -19.82 14.93
CA GLU A 464 20.93 -20.46 14.80
C GLU A 464 22.01 -19.58 15.42
N ILE A 465 22.80 -20.17 16.33
CA ILE A 465 23.88 -19.52 17.06
C ILE A 465 25.17 -20.25 16.69
N GLU A 466 26.07 -19.58 15.98
CA GLU A 466 27.39 -20.12 15.66
C GLU A 466 28.40 -19.75 16.75
N HIS A 467 29.33 -20.66 17.01
CA HIS A 467 30.41 -20.50 17.98
C HIS A 467 31.78 -20.46 17.29
N PRO A 468 32.81 -19.93 17.97
CA PRO A 468 34.21 -20.13 17.54
C PRO A 468 34.51 -21.62 17.29
N GLY A 469 35.20 -21.91 16.19
CA GLY A 469 35.42 -23.29 15.72
C GLY A 469 34.24 -23.93 14.97
N GLY A 470 33.23 -23.16 14.56
CA GLY A 470 32.19 -23.60 13.62
C GLY A 470 31.05 -24.45 14.19
N ALA A 471 31.09 -24.79 15.48
CA ALA A 471 29.98 -25.48 16.14
C ALA A 471 28.73 -24.60 16.18
N ARG A 472 27.54 -25.18 15.95
CA ARG A 472 26.24 -24.48 16.00
C ARG A 472 25.36 -24.98 17.14
N THR A 473 24.62 -24.07 17.76
CA THR A 473 23.46 -24.33 18.62
C THR A 473 22.20 -23.86 17.88
N THR A 474 21.13 -24.65 17.90
CA THR A 474 19.84 -24.31 17.27
C THR A 474 18.72 -24.28 18.30
N VAL A 475 17.89 -23.25 18.29
CA VAL A 475 16.68 -23.12 19.12
C VAL A 475 15.52 -22.82 18.17
N ALA A 476 14.61 -23.77 17.98
CA ALA A 476 13.53 -23.67 16.99
C ALA A 476 12.14 -23.81 17.62
N THR A 477 11.07 -23.61 16.85
CA THR A 477 9.68 -23.81 17.30
C THR A 477 9.36 -25.28 17.53
N ASP A 478 9.09 -25.65 18.79
CA ASP A 478 8.82 -27.02 19.22
C ASP A 478 7.89 -27.05 20.44
N GLY A 479 7.49 -28.26 20.87
CA GLY A 479 6.62 -28.46 22.03
C GLY A 479 7.24 -28.13 23.41
N SER A 480 8.43 -27.55 23.49
CA SER A 480 9.01 -27.03 24.74
C SER A 480 8.71 -25.55 25.01
N TRP A 481 8.23 -24.82 24.00
CA TRP A 481 7.74 -23.44 24.13
C TRP A 481 6.54 -23.34 25.08
N ARG A 482 6.19 -22.10 25.44
CA ARG A 482 4.96 -21.75 26.14
C ARG A 482 4.14 -20.73 25.36
N LEU A 483 2.83 -20.74 25.58
CA LEU A 483 1.86 -19.86 24.96
C LEU A 483 0.84 -19.37 26.00
N THR A 484 0.49 -18.09 25.93
CA THR A 484 -0.66 -17.49 26.63
C THR A 484 -1.37 -16.48 25.72
N GLU A 485 -2.58 -16.05 26.10
CA GLU A 485 -3.18 -14.84 25.52
C GLU A 485 -2.38 -13.60 25.93
N GLY A 486 -2.27 -12.62 25.02
CA GLY A 486 -1.58 -11.37 25.27
C GLY A 486 -2.50 -10.18 25.60
N PRO A 487 -1.89 -9.02 25.90
CA PRO A 487 -2.62 -7.79 26.23
C PRO A 487 -3.34 -7.15 25.03
N THR A 488 -2.92 -7.38 23.77
CA THR A 488 -3.71 -6.98 22.60
C THR A 488 -4.91 -7.92 22.46
N ARG A 489 -6.03 -7.56 23.09
CA ARG A 489 -7.27 -8.34 23.15
C ARG A 489 -7.99 -8.45 21.80
N SER A 490 -7.81 -7.47 20.91
CA SER A 490 -8.21 -7.59 19.49
C SER A 490 -7.29 -6.78 18.58
N ASP A 491 -7.04 -7.29 17.38
CA ASP A 491 -6.32 -6.59 16.30
C ASP A 491 -7.00 -6.77 14.94
N CYS A 492 -7.01 -5.70 14.14
CA CYS A 492 -7.50 -5.72 12.76
C CYS A 492 -6.98 -4.50 11.98
N LEU A 493 -6.55 -4.70 10.73
CA LEU A 493 -6.10 -3.65 9.82
C LEU A 493 -7.15 -2.55 9.56
N TYR A 494 -8.45 -2.88 9.62
CA TYR A 494 -9.55 -1.93 9.44
C TYR A 494 -10.13 -1.41 10.75
N ALA A 495 -10.35 -2.29 11.73
CA ALA A 495 -11.05 -1.93 12.96
C ALA A 495 -10.18 -1.25 14.03
N GLY A 496 -8.85 -1.32 13.92
CA GLY A 496 -7.92 -0.89 14.97
C GLY A 496 -7.79 -1.92 16.10
N GLU A 497 -6.97 -1.62 17.10
CA GLU A 497 -6.59 -2.53 18.20
C GLU A 497 -7.27 -2.19 19.53
N THR A 498 -7.57 -3.23 20.33
CA THR A 498 -7.85 -3.08 21.77
C THR A 498 -6.68 -3.67 22.55
N TYR A 499 -6.05 -2.88 23.41
CA TYR A 499 -4.94 -3.30 24.26
C TYR A 499 -5.28 -3.09 25.74
N ASP A 500 -5.11 -4.12 26.56
CA ASP A 500 -5.27 -4.05 28.01
C ASP A 500 -3.93 -4.17 28.72
N ALA A 501 -3.45 -3.06 29.28
CA ALA A 501 -2.15 -3.03 29.95
C ALA A 501 -2.13 -3.78 31.30
N ARG A 502 -3.29 -4.15 31.85
CA ARG A 502 -3.40 -4.98 33.06
C ARG A 502 -2.98 -6.43 32.78
N GLU A 503 -3.18 -6.88 31.54
CA GLU A 503 -2.86 -8.23 31.06
C GLU A 503 -1.42 -8.35 30.51
N HIS A 504 -0.57 -7.32 30.65
CA HIS A 504 0.81 -7.36 30.16
C HIS A 504 1.75 -8.09 31.15
N PRO A 505 2.30 -9.27 30.81
CA PRO A 505 3.10 -10.05 31.77
C PRO A 505 4.51 -9.46 31.91
N ALA A 506 4.74 -8.69 32.97
CA ALA A 506 5.97 -7.90 33.14
C ALA A 506 7.26 -8.75 33.03
N GLY A 507 8.09 -8.44 32.03
CA GLY A 507 9.41 -9.05 31.85
C GLY A 507 9.43 -10.43 31.16
N TRP A 508 8.32 -10.91 30.61
CA TRP A 508 8.20 -12.24 30.00
C TRP A 508 9.25 -12.60 28.93
N THR A 509 9.82 -11.61 28.25
CA THR A 509 10.86 -11.75 27.20
C THR A 509 12.29 -11.87 27.76
N ARG A 510 12.45 -11.98 29.10
CA ARG A 510 13.72 -12.13 29.80
C ARG A 510 13.85 -13.53 30.41
N PRO A 511 15.09 -14.06 30.59
CA PRO A 511 15.30 -15.33 31.28
C PRO A 511 14.99 -15.24 32.78
N GLY A 512 14.54 -16.34 33.37
CA GLY A 512 14.11 -16.41 34.77
C GLY A 512 12.68 -15.93 35.04
N PHE A 513 11.81 -15.89 34.02
CA PHE A 513 10.39 -15.57 34.19
C PHE A 513 9.56 -16.85 34.35
N ASP A 514 8.62 -16.86 35.29
CA ASP A 514 7.76 -18.01 35.58
C ASP A 514 6.65 -18.15 34.54
N ASP A 515 6.78 -19.17 33.69
CA ASP A 515 5.80 -19.56 32.67
C ASP A 515 5.13 -20.91 32.98
N THR A 516 5.17 -21.38 34.24
CA THR A 516 4.58 -22.66 34.64
C THR A 516 3.06 -22.71 34.46
N ALA A 517 2.39 -21.55 34.54
CA ALA A 517 0.96 -21.40 34.28
C ALA A 517 0.60 -21.25 32.78
N TRP A 518 1.59 -21.06 31.89
CA TRP A 518 1.32 -20.89 30.46
C TRP A 518 1.08 -22.25 29.80
N ALA A 519 0.20 -22.29 28.78
CA ALA A 519 -0.06 -23.49 28.02
C ALA A 519 1.16 -23.91 27.19
N ARG A 520 1.20 -25.17 26.75
CA ARG A 520 2.07 -25.56 25.62
C ARG A 520 1.33 -25.25 24.32
N PRO A 521 1.98 -24.61 23.33
CA PRO A 521 1.33 -24.36 22.04
C PRO A 521 1.07 -25.69 21.32
N ALA A 522 -0.04 -25.77 20.60
CA ALA A 522 -0.33 -26.88 19.72
C ALA A 522 0.57 -26.81 18.48
N ARG A 523 1.10 -27.96 18.04
CA ARG A 523 1.69 -28.08 16.70
C ARG A 523 0.58 -27.81 15.68
N GLN A 524 0.87 -26.96 14.72
CA GLN A 524 -0.01 -26.64 13.60
C GLN A 524 0.48 -27.39 12.36
N ASP A 525 -0.44 -27.60 11.42
CA ASP A 525 -0.08 -27.91 10.04
C ASP A 525 0.54 -26.67 9.36
N PRO A 526 1.44 -26.87 8.37
CA PRO A 526 1.93 -25.78 7.56
C PRO A 526 0.79 -25.13 6.75
N PRO A 527 0.94 -23.85 6.35
CA PRO A 527 0.15 -23.27 5.27
C PRO A 527 0.40 -24.05 3.97
N LYS A 528 -0.47 -23.87 2.95
CA LYS A 528 -0.26 -24.51 1.64
C LYS A 528 0.89 -23.84 0.87
N GLY A 529 1.05 -22.53 1.03
CA GLY A 529 2.00 -21.73 0.28
C GLY A 529 3.47 -22.03 0.60
N THR A 530 4.30 -21.92 -0.43
CA THR A 530 5.70 -22.32 -0.37
C THR A 530 6.50 -21.32 0.47
N LEU A 531 7.34 -21.83 1.38
CA LEU A 531 8.15 -20.99 2.26
C LEU A 531 9.28 -20.30 1.46
N ARG A 532 9.35 -18.97 1.56
CA ARG A 532 10.28 -18.09 0.83
C ARG A 532 10.89 -17.05 1.76
N ALA A 533 12.15 -16.68 1.52
CA ALA A 533 12.77 -15.58 2.24
C ALA A 533 12.24 -14.23 1.70
N GLN A 534 11.91 -13.29 2.58
CA GLN A 534 11.27 -12.03 2.19
C GLN A 534 12.14 -11.21 1.21
N PRO A 535 11.70 -11.00 -0.05
CA PRO A 535 12.53 -10.37 -1.07
C PRO A 535 12.57 -8.83 -0.97
N HIS A 536 11.54 -8.21 -0.41
CA HIS A 536 11.39 -6.75 -0.30
C HIS A 536 11.85 -6.18 1.05
N ASP A 537 11.92 -4.85 1.15
CA ASP A 537 12.19 -4.18 2.43
C ASP A 537 10.98 -4.24 3.35
N ALA A 538 11.20 -4.64 4.60
CA ALA A 538 10.16 -4.74 5.62
C ALA A 538 9.59 -3.35 5.99
N ILE A 539 8.29 -3.28 6.29
CA ILE A 539 7.60 -2.06 6.69
C ILE A 539 8.22 -1.54 8.00
N GLN A 540 8.43 -0.22 8.11
CA GLN A 540 9.04 0.41 9.28
C GLN A 540 8.30 1.68 9.68
N VAL A 541 8.50 2.12 10.92
CA VAL A 541 8.22 3.50 11.32
C VAL A 541 9.31 4.41 10.72
N ILE A 542 8.88 5.40 9.95
CA ILE A 542 9.73 6.28 9.14
C ILE A 542 9.91 7.65 9.80
N ASP A 543 8.82 8.23 10.32
CA ASP A 543 8.79 9.59 10.89
C ASP A 543 7.84 9.67 12.11
N THR A 544 7.97 10.71 12.92
CA THR A 544 7.10 10.99 14.08
C THR A 544 6.60 12.44 14.05
N VAL A 545 5.33 12.59 13.67
CA VAL A 545 4.61 13.85 13.60
C VAL A 545 4.15 14.28 14.99
N ARG A 546 4.53 15.49 15.38
CA ARG A 546 3.92 16.21 16.51
C ARG A 546 2.69 16.98 15.98
N PRO A 547 1.51 16.85 16.60
CA PRO A 547 0.32 17.57 16.16
C PRO A 547 0.45 19.09 16.29
N VAL A 548 -0.22 19.80 15.39
CA VAL A 548 -0.22 21.27 15.32
C VAL A 548 -1.29 21.90 16.21
N ALA A 549 -2.36 21.15 16.54
CA ALA A 549 -3.42 21.59 17.43
C ALA A 549 -4.02 20.44 18.26
N VAL A 550 -4.50 20.79 19.45
CA VAL A 550 -5.35 19.94 20.30
C VAL A 550 -6.50 20.81 20.82
N THR A 551 -7.74 20.47 20.47
CA THR A 551 -8.95 21.26 20.75
C THR A 551 -9.99 20.42 21.48
N ALA A 552 -10.87 21.06 22.26
CA ALA A 552 -11.98 20.38 22.95
C ALA A 552 -13.20 20.23 22.02
N HIS A 553 -13.88 19.10 22.11
CA HIS A 553 -15.12 18.79 21.39
C HIS A 553 -16.02 17.93 22.29
N GLY A 554 -16.96 18.59 22.99
CA GLY A 554 -17.69 17.96 24.10
C GLY A 554 -16.72 17.43 25.17
N ASP A 555 -16.97 16.21 25.65
CA ASP A 555 -16.08 15.49 26.58
C ASP A 555 -14.90 14.78 25.89
N THR A 556 -14.55 15.20 24.66
CA THR A 556 -13.48 14.59 23.85
C THR A 556 -12.49 15.64 23.32
N TRP A 557 -11.35 15.18 22.81
CA TRP A 557 -10.29 16.03 22.27
C TRP A 557 -10.05 15.72 20.80
N ILE A 558 -10.05 16.75 19.94
CA ILE A 558 -9.65 16.62 18.53
C ILE A 558 -8.19 17.07 18.41
N VAL A 559 -7.35 16.15 17.96
CA VAL A 559 -5.93 16.36 17.65
C VAL A 559 -5.79 16.50 16.13
N ASP A 560 -5.17 17.57 15.65
CA ASP A 560 -4.81 17.76 14.22
C ASP A 560 -3.30 17.52 14.04
N MET A 561 -2.93 16.51 13.25
CA MET A 561 -1.53 16.22 12.88
C MET A 561 -0.94 17.26 11.91
N GLY A 562 -1.76 18.17 11.37
CA GLY A 562 -1.36 19.22 10.43
C GLY A 562 -1.11 18.74 9.00
N ARG A 563 -1.01 17.42 8.80
CA ARG A 563 -0.92 16.73 7.52
C ARG A 563 -1.58 15.36 7.58
N THR A 564 -2.02 14.88 6.43
CA THR A 564 -2.51 13.51 6.21
C THR A 564 -1.32 12.53 6.16
N LEU A 565 -1.44 11.38 6.84
CA LEU A 565 -0.40 10.36 6.97
C LEU A 565 -0.98 8.94 7.13
N ALA A 566 -0.19 7.93 6.76
CA ALA A 566 -0.45 6.54 7.10
C ALA A 566 0.39 6.06 8.30
N GLY A 567 -0.23 5.32 9.22
CA GLY A 567 0.44 4.70 10.38
C GLY A 567 -0.45 4.65 11.61
N TRP A 568 -0.04 5.23 12.75
CA TRP A 568 -0.84 5.18 13.99
C TRP A 568 -0.53 6.32 14.97
N SER A 569 -1.34 6.43 16.02
CA SER A 569 -1.03 7.29 17.18
C SER A 569 -0.17 6.55 18.21
N ARG A 570 0.92 7.19 18.65
CA ARG A 570 1.61 6.86 19.91
C ARG A 570 0.94 7.65 21.04
N LEU A 571 0.41 6.92 22.03
CA LEU A 571 -0.16 7.47 23.25
C LEU A 571 0.88 7.51 24.38
N SER A 572 0.84 8.56 25.18
CA SER A 572 1.32 8.57 26.57
C SER A 572 0.18 9.01 27.47
N VAL A 573 -0.07 8.28 28.55
CA VAL A 573 -1.24 8.49 29.42
C VAL A 573 -0.91 8.27 30.89
N ARG A 574 -1.65 8.95 31.76
CA ARG A 574 -1.63 8.77 33.21
C ARG A 574 -3.07 8.80 33.71
N ALA A 575 -3.64 7.63 33.97
CA ALA A 575 -5.02 7.46 34.44
C ALA A 575 -5.12 6.27 35.42
N PRO A 576 -6.22 6.14 36.19
CA PRO A 576 -6.47 4.98 37.05
C PRO A 576 -6.53 3.66 36.29
N ALA A 577 -6.25 2.55 36.98
CA ALA A 577 -6.37 1.19 36.43
C ALA A 577 -7.78 0.94 35.87
N GLY A 578 -7.86 0.35 34.68
CA GLY A 578 -9.15 0.10 34.01
C GLY A 578 -9.72 1.29 33.24
N THR A 579 -9.07 2.46 33.24
CA THR A 579 -9.51 3.60 32.41
C THR A 579 -9.27 3.27 30.94
N VAL A 580 -10.34 3.31 30.13
CA VAL A 580 -10.27 3.07 28.67
C VAL A 580 -10.11 4.40 27.94
N VAL A 581 -8.96 4.61 27.31
CA VAL A 581 -8.74 5.69 26.34
C VAL A 581 -9.05 5.17 24.95
N ARG A 582 -9.89 5.87 24.18
CA ARG A 582 -10.23 5.51 22.80
C ARG A 582 -9.77 6.60 21.83
N LEU A 583 -9.09 6.20 20.75
CA LEU A 583 -8.53 7.05 19.71
C LEU A 583 -9.16 6.70 18.35
N VAL A 584 -10.03 7.56 17.86
CA VAL A 584 -10.74 7.42 16.58
C VAL A 584 -10.00 8.24 15.52
N HIS A 585 -9.54 7.60 14.44
CA HIS A 585 -8.68 8.23 13.42
C HIS A 585 -9.46 8.53 12.13
N GLY A 586 -9.10 9.60 11.42
CA GLY A 586 -9.65 9.86 10.08
C GLY A 586 -9.01 11.04 9.34
N GLU A 587 -9.17 11.05 8.02
CA GLU A 587 -8.68 12.10 7.11
C GLU A 587 -9.50 13.41 7.18
N LYS A 588 -10.75 13.32 7.67
CA LYS A 588 -11.77 14.39 7.61
C LYS A 588 -12.43 14.58 8.97
N LEU A 589 -12.92 15.80 9.21
CA LEU A 589 -13.91 16.08 10.24
C LEU A 589 -15.31 16.12 9.62
N LYS A 590 -16.33 15.78 10.41
CA LYS A 590 -17.75 15.95 10.06
C LYS A 590 -18.19 17.41 10.28
N ALA A 591 -19.41 17.73 9.87
CA ALA A 591 -19.98 19.08 9.99
C ALA A 591 -20.15 19.59 11.45
N ASP A 592 -20.15 18.69 12.44
CA ASP A 592 -20.17 19.01 13.87
C ASP A 592 -18.76 19.18 14.49
N GLY A 593 -17.70 18.88 13.74
CA GLY A 593 -16.31 18.90 14.19
C GLY A 593 -15.77 17.57 14.77
N SER A 594 -16.58 16.50 14.83
CA SER A 594 -16.13 15.15 15.17
C SER A 594 -15.32 14.52 14.04
N VAL A 595 -14.55 13.46 14.31
CA VAL A 595 -13.77 12.75 13.28
C VAL A 595 -14.67 11.83 12.44
N HIS A 596 -14.48 11.88 11.12
CA HIS A 596 -15.17 11.00 10.18
C HIS A 596 -14.46 9.64 10.08
N ALA A 597 -14.89 8.67 10.90
CA ALA A 597 -14.39 7.30 10.91
C ALA A 597 -15.50 6.28 10.57
N GLU A 598 -16.22 6.51 9.46
CA GLU A 598 -17.34 5.69 9.01
C GLU A 598 -17.13 5.17 7.58
N THR A 599 -17.61 3.96 7.31
CA THR A 599 -17.50 3.28 6.01
C THR A 599 -18.66 2.28 5.83
N GLY A 600 -19.09 2.07 4.58
CA GLY A 600 -20.01 1.00 4.21
C GLY A 600 -19.33 -0.36 3.97
N HIS A 601 -18.00 -0.39 3.87
CA HIS A 601 -17.24 -1.58 3.44
C HIS A 601 -16.84 -2.52 4.59
N VAL A 602 -16.88 -2.03 5.83
CA VAL A 602 -16.48 -2.74 7.05
C VAL A 602 -17.50 -2.45 8.17
N PRO A 603 -18.43 -3.35 8.50
CA PRO A 603 -19.43 -3.12 9.53
C PRO A 603 -18.83 -3.11 10.95
N GLY A 604 -19.22 -2.12 11.77
CA GLY A 604 -18.88 -2.04 13.19
C GLY A 604 -17.76 -1.04 13.48
N ARG A 605 -16.75 -1.45 14.25
CA ARG A 605 -15.62 -0.59 14.63
C ARG A 605 -14.69 -0.39 13.43
N PHE A 606 -14.31 0.85 13.17
CA PHE A 606 -13.41 1.25 12.07
C PHE A 606 -12.42 2.31 12.57
N GLN A 607 -11.16 2.24 12.13
CA GLN A 607 -10.10 3.23 12.39
C GLN A 607 -9.90 3.60 13.89
N THR A 608 -10.27 2.71 14.82
CA THR A 608 -10.42 3.04 16.24
C THR A 608 -9.55 2.15 17.13
N ASP A 609 -8.63 2.78 17.85
CA ASP A 609 -7.79 2.13 18.85
C ASP A 609 -8.32 2.35 20.27
N GLU A 610 -8.10 1.38 21.16
CA GLU A 610 -8.57 1.39 22.55
C GLU A 610 -7.46 0.89 23.49
N TYR A 611 -7.12 1.68 24.51
CA TYR A 611 -6.09 1.39 25.50
C TYR A 611 -6.68 1.38 26.91
N VAL A 612 -6.63 0.24 27.60
CA VAL A 612 -7.02 0.10 29.01
C VAL A 612 -5.78 0.27 29.88
N CYS A 613 -5.79 1.29 30.74
CA CYS A 613 -4.64 1.67 31.56
C CYS A 613 -4.38 0.65 32.69
N ALA A 614 -3.11 0.41 33.01
CA ALA A 614 -2.68 -0.44 34.13
C ALA A 614 -2.79 0.28 35.49
N GLY A 615 -2.66 1.62 35.50
CA GLY A 615 -2.81 2.45 36.69
C GLY A 615 -1.54 2.60 37.53
N GLY A 616 -0.35 2.44 36.92
CA GLY A 616 0.91 2.26 37.65
C GLY A 616 1.50 3.51 38.35
N GLY A 617 0.82 4.66 38.33
CA GLY A 617 1.32 5.91 38.93
C GLY A 617 2.52 6.56 38.21
N SER A 618 3.02 5.95 37.14
CA SER A 618 3.93 6.53 36.15
C SER A 618 3.14 7.15 34.99
N ALA A 619 3.81 7.50 33.89
CA ALA A 619 3.15 7.68 32.60
C ALA A 619 3.31 6.37 31.81
N GLU A 620 2.20 5.79 31.39
CA GLU A 620 2.14 4.64 30.50
C GLU A 620 2.35 5.12 29.05
N VAL A 621 2.93 4.27 28.21
CA VAL A 621 3.25 4.57 26.80
C VAL A 621 2.80 3.39 25.95
N TRP A 622 2.08 3.67 24.87
CA TRP A 622 1.50 2.64 24.01
C TRP A 622 1.51 3.03 22.52
N GLU A 623 1.70 2.02 21.69
CA GLU A 623 1.54 2.04 20.24
C GLU A 623 0.87 0.72 19.81
N PRO A 624 -0.07 0.74 18.85
CA PRO A 624 -0.60 -0.47 18.22
C PRO A 624 0.50 -1.19 17.42
N LYS A 625 0.33 -2.50 17.18
CA LYS A 625 1.37 -3.39 16.63
C LYS A 625 1.00 -4.04 15.30
N PHE A 626 -0.29 -4.25 15.06
CA PHE A 626 -0.83 -5.10 14.00
C PHE A 626 -1.92 -4.39 13.17
N SER A 627 -2.11 -3.08 13.38
CA SER A 627 -3.09 -2.24 12.70
C SER A 627 -2.55 -0.85 12.40
N TYR A 628 -2.82 -0.36 11.17
CA TYR A 628 -2.50 1.00 10.75
C TYR A 628 -3.74 1.75 10.26
N LYS A 629 -3.63 3.07 10.16
CA LYS A 629 -4.70 4.03 9.92
C LYS A 629 -4.26 5.05 8.87
N GLY A 630 -5.21 5.53 8.06
CA GLY A 630 -5.02 6.68 7.16
C GLY A 630 -5.73 7.87 7.77
N PHE A 631 -4.98 8.91 8.17
CA PHE A 631 -5.57 10.00 8.96
C PHE A 631 -4.80 11.31 8.94
N ARG A 632 -5.52 12.37 9.30
CA ARG A 632 -4.95 13.66 9.74
C ARG A 632 -5.42 14.00 11.16
N TYR A 633 -6.65 13.62 11.50
CA TYR A 633 -7.29 13.94 12.77
C TYR A 633 -7.42 12.71 13.67
N VAL A 634 -7.33 12.92 14.98
CA VAL A 634 -7.57 11.88 16.00
C VAL A 634 -8.51 12.45 17.06
N GLN A 635 -9.67 11.81 17.24
CA GLN A 635 -10.63 12.14 18.30
C GLN A 635 -10.41 11.21 19.49
N ILE A 636 -10.20 11.78 20.68
CA ILE A 636 -9.79 11.05 21.87
C ILE A 636 -10.80 11.23 22.99
N SER A 637 -11.25 10.11 23.56
CA SER A 637 -12.17 10.05 24.70
C SER A 637 -11.58 9.21 25.84
N GLY A 638 -12.04 9.43 27.07
CA GLY A 638 -11.59 8.69 28.26
C GLY A 638 -10.32 9.21 28.94
N LEU A 639 -9.73 10.31 28.44
CA LEU A 639 -8.62 10.98 29.14
C LEU A 639 -9.15 11.80 30.34
N PRO A 640 -8.46 11.80 31.49
CA PRO A 640 -8.86 12.57 32.68
C PRO A 640 -8.58 14.07 32.59
N ALA A 641 -7.86 14.51 31.54
CA ALA A 641 -7.49 15.89 31.29
C ALA A 641 -7.21 16.10 29.78
N ARG A 642 -6.94 17.34 29.38
CA ARG A 642 -6.43 17.66 28.04
C ARG A 642 -5.06 16.99 27.81
N PRO A 643 -4.85 16.25 26.71
CA PRO A 643 -3.51 15.78 26.34
C PRO A 643 -2.69 16.96 25.82
N GLU A 644 -1.40 17.01 26.18
CA GLU A 644 -0.46 17.93 25.55
C GLU A 644 -0.05 17.39 24.16
N PRO A 645 0.42 18.24 23.22
CA PRO A 645 0.93 17.80 21.92
C PRO A 645 2.15 16.85 21.98
N GLY A 646 2.64 16.50 23.17
CA GLY A 646 3.66 15.45 23.36
C GLY A 646 3.10 14.09 23.78
N ASP A 647 1.85 14.05 24.25
CA ASP A 647 1.18 12.84 24.74
C ASP A 647 0.54 12.03 23.61
N VAL A 648 0.32 12.65 22.46
CA VAL A 648 -0.23 12.01 21.25
C VAL A 648 0.64 12.42 20.07
N LEU A 649 1.32 11.45 19.45
CA LEU A 649 2.22 11.68 18.31
C LEU A 649 1.82 10.76 17.16
N GLY A 650 1.68 11.31 15.95
CA GLY A 650 1.47 10.52 14.74
C GLY A 650 2.76 9.79 14.36
N ARG A 651 2.68 8.49 14.12
CA ARG A 651 3.78 7.64 13.65
C ARG A 651 3.53 7.36 12.18
N VAL A 652 4.45 7.78 11.31
CA VAL A 652 4.37 7.49 9.87
C VAL A 652 4.97 6.13 9.62
N VAL A 653 4.26 5.25 8.93
CA VAL A 653 4.62 3.84 8.78
C VAL A 653 4.42 3.40 7.33
N HIS A 654 5.49 2.95 6.67
CA HIS A 654 5.44 2.37 5.32
C HIS A 654 6.72 1.58 5.02
N THR A 655 6.78 0.91 3.86
CA THR A 655 8.00 0.28 3.33
C THR A 655 9.05 1.38 3.05
N PRO A 656 10.28 1.26 3.59
CA PRO A 656 11.33 2.27 3.48
C PRO A 656 12.03 2.21 2.11
N VAL A 657 11.32 2.60 1.05
CA VAL A 657 11.93 2.84 -0.27
C VAL A 657 12.78 4.12 -0.24
N ALA A 658 13.90 4.12 -0.97
CA ALA A 658 14.76 5.30 -1.08
C ALA A 658 14.14 6.35 -2.03
N ASP A 659 14.28 7.65 -1.73
CA ASP A 659 14.00 8.70 -2.70
C ASP A 659 15.05 8.66 -3.84
N THR A 660 14.59 8.53 -5.09
CA THR A 660 15.46 8.44 -6.28
C THR A 660 15.34 9.64 -7.21
N GLY A 661 14.15 10.24 -7.31
CA GLY A 661 13.88 11.39 -8.18
C GLY A 661 13.68 12.68 -7.41
N THR A 662 14.13 13.81 -7.96
CA THR A 662 13.94 15.16 -7.42
C THR A 662 13.31 16.08 -8.47
N PHE A 663 12.57 17.11 -8.07
CA PHE A 663 11.98 18.08 -9.00
C PHE A 663 12.03 19.50 -8.43
N GLY A 664 12.02 20.49 -9.33
CA GLY A 664 11.69 21.87 -8.99
C GLY A 664 11.53 22.75 -10.23
N CYS A 665 10.72 23.80 -10.16
CA CYS A 665 10.47 24.70 -11.29
C CYS A 665 10.01 26.10 -10.85
N SER A 666 9.87 27.02 -11.82
CA SER A 666 9.42 28.39 -11.58
C SER A 666 7.93 28.53 -11.19
N GLU A 667 7.14 27.46 -11.28
CA GLU A 667 5.72 27.43 -10.91
C GLU A 667 5.58 26.71 -9.55
N PRO A 668 5.44 27.44 -8.42
CA PRO A 668 5.44 26.84 -7.08
C PRO A 668 4.32 25.82 -6.85
N PHE A 669 3.21 25.92 -7.59
CA PHE A 669 2.12 24.96 -7.49
C PHE A 669 2.54 23.56 -7.98
N TYR A 670 3.42 23.46 -8.98
CA TYR A 670 3.92 22.16 -9.45
C TYR A 670 4.82 21.47 -8.40
N GLU A 671 5.59 22.24 -7.63
CA GLU A 671 6.30 21.70 -6.45
C GLU A 671 5.35 21.33 -5.30
N GLN A 672 4.11 21.84 -5.26
CA GLN A 672 3.07 21.39 -4.33
C GLN A 672 2.43 20.07 -4.79
N LEU A 673 2.12 19.93 -6.08
CA LEU A 673 1.62 18.68 -6.68
C LEU A 673 2.59 17.50 -6.47
N GLU A 674 3.89 17.70 -6.73
CA GLU A 674 4.90 16.65 -6.55
C GLU A 674 4.96 16.16 -5.10
N ARG A 675 5.07 17.07 -4.13
CA ARG A 675 5.18 16.72 -2.70
C ARG A 675 3.92 16.06 -2.15
N ALA A 676 2.75 16.42 -2.66
CA ALA A 676 1.49 15.78 -2.29
C ALA A 676 1.42 14.35 -2.86
N MET A 677 1.74 14.17 -4.14
CA MET A 677 1.76 12.85 -4.79
C MET A 677 2.80 11.92 -4.15
N ARG A 678 4.02 12.40 -3.88
CA ARG A 678 5.06 11.62 -3.18
C ARG A 678 4.58 11.12 -1.83
N ARG A 679 3.94 11.98 -1.03
CA ARG A 679 3.35 11.58 0.26
C ARG A 679 2.23 10.56 0.08
N THR A 680 1.35 10.77 -0.90
CA THR A 680 0.22 9.88 -1.18
C THR A 680 0.70 8.48 -1.58
N VAL A 681 1.76 8.39 -2.38
CA VAL A 681 2.42 7.12 -2.71
C VAL A 681 3.04 6.51 -1.47
N GLN A 682 3.85 7.26 -0.70
CA GLN A 682 4.52 6.77 0.51
C GLN A 682 3.53 6.24 1.57
N ASN A 683 2.42 6.95 1.79
CA ASN A 683 1.31 6.54 2.65
C ASN A 683 0.60 5.25 2.19
N ASN A 684 0.86 4.78 0.97
CA ASN A 684 0.26 3.59 0.38
C ASN A 684 1.26 2.44 0.12
N LEU A 685 2.46 2.49 0.69
CA LEU A 685 3.45 1.40 0.56
C LEU A 685 3.45 0.49 1.79
N HIS A 686 2.48 -0.43 1.89
CA HIS A 686 2.34 -1.35 3.02
C HIS A 686 2.70 -2.79 2.63
N GLY A 687 3.91 -3.00 2.09
CA GLY A 687 4.36 -4.30 1.55
C GLY A 687 3.74 -4.68 0.19
N ILE A 688 2.72 -3.94 -0.21
CA ILE A 688 2.05 -3.89 -1.52
C ILE A 688 1.70 -2.41 -1.82
N PRO A 689 1.45 -2.01 -3.08
CA PRO A 689 0.95 -0.67 -3.40
C PRO A 689 -0.57 -0.60 -3.17
N THR A 690 -1.01 -0.01 -2.06
CA THR A 690 -2.44 0.09 -1.71
C THR A 690 -3.13 1.27 -2.40
N ASP A 691 -4.46 1.22 -2.50
CA ASP A 691 -5.30 2.32 -2.99
C ASP A 691 -5.43 3.50 -2.00
N THR A 692 -5.77 3.21 -0.74
CA THR A 692 -5.82 4.19 0.35
C THR A 692 -5.47 3.52 1.69
N PRO A 693 -4.73 4.20 2.59
CA PRO A 693 -4.46 3.70 3.93
C PRO A 693 -5.68 3.75 4.86
N MET A 694 -6.77 4.42 4.46
CA MET A 694 -7.99 4.54 5.26
C MET A 694 -9.01 3.44 4.94
N TYR A 695 -9.51 3.36 3.71
CA TYR A 695 -10.72 2.57 3.42
C TYR A 695 -10.46 1.11 3.07
N GLU A 696 -9.69 0.82 2.02
CA GLU A 696 -9.64 -0.53 1.45
C GLU A 696 -8.30 -1.23 1.62
N LYS A 697 -7.18 -0.51 1.61
CA LYS A 697 -5.85 -1.06 1.91
C LYS A 697 -5.47 -2.22 0.97
N ASN A 698 -5.97 -2.18 -0.25
CA ASN A 698 -5.95 -3.27 -1.22
C ASN A 698 -5.02 -2.95 -2.39
N GLY A 699 -4.32 -3.96 -2.92
CA GLY A 699 -3.45 -3.82 -4.08
C GLY A 699 -4.23 -3.72 -5.39
N TRP A 700 -4.95 -2.61 -5.58
CA TRP A 700 -5.79 -2.37 -6.77
C TRP A 700 -4.94 -2.17 -8.04
N THR A 701 -5.26 -2.95 -9.06
CA THR A 701 -4.41 -3.11 -10.25
C THR A 701 -4.40 -1.90 -11.18
N GLY A 702 -5.55 -1.29 -11.49
CA GLY A 702 -5.65 -0.09 -12.32
C GLY A 702 -5.05 1.16 -11.67
N ASP A 703 -5.17 1.28 -10.35
CA ASP A 703 -4.55 2.31 -9.54
C ASP A 703 -3.04 2.24 -9.69
N ALA A 704 -2.46 1.06 -9.43
CA ALA A 704 -1.03 0.81 -9.63
C ALA A 704 -0.60 1.02 -11.10
N GLN A 705 -1.44 0.67 -12.08
CA GLN A 705 -1.17 0.91 -13.51
C GLN A 705 -0.97 2.40 -13.82
N VAL A 706 -1.81 3.30 -13.32
CA VAL A 706 -1.62 4.74 -13.59
C VAL A 706 -0.60 5.39 -12.64
N GLY A 707 -0.44 4.86 -11.42
CA GLY A 707 0.50 5.39 -10.42
C GLY A 707 1.96 5.01 -10.67
N ALA A 708 2.24 3.79 -11.16
CA ALA A 708 3.58 3.20 -11.19
C ALA A 708 4.67 4.08 -11.87
N PRO A 709 4.43 4.80 -12.99
CA PRO A 709 5.44 5.69 -13.57
C PRO A 709 5.92 6.78 -12.60
N VAL A 710 5.02 7.33 -11.77
CA VAL A 710 5.40 8.33 -10.76
C VAL A 710 6.14 7.65 -9.61
N MET A 711 5.67 6.48 -9.17
CA MET A 711 6.33 5.71 -8.10
C MET A 711 7.78 5.36 -8.47
N MET A 712 8.00 4.76 -9.64
CA MET A 712 9.31 4.29 -10.12
C MET A 712 10.28 5.43 -10.47
N TYR A 713 9.78 6.65 -10.70
CA TYR A 713 10.61 7.84 -10.88
C TYR A 713 10.97 8.47 -9.53
N ALA A 714 9.97 8.69 -8.67
CA ALA A 714 10.16 9.35 -7.39
C ALA A 714 10.97 8.51 -6.40
N LEU A 715 10.76 7.19 -6.39
CA LEU A 715 11.18 6.25 -5.36
C LEU A 715 11.85 4.99 -5.93
N GLY A 716 12.71 4.36 -5.14
CA GLY A 716 13.43 3.13 -5.46
C GLY A 716 12.56 1.87 -5.38
N MET A 717 11.50 1.79 -6.18
CA MET A 717 10.42 0.79 -6.04
C MET A 717 10.76 -0.65 -6.42
N HIS A 718 11.83 -0.87 -7.20
CA HIS A 718 12.31 -2.15 -7.74
C HIS A 718 12.00 -3.43 -6.93
N ARG A 719 12.38 -3.53 -5.64
CA ARG A 719 12.21 -4.75 -4.81
C ARG A 719 10.78 -4.95 -4.34
N MET A 720 10.03 -3.86 -4.13
CA MET A 720 8.62 -3.92 -3.75
C MET A 720 7.75 -4.30 -4.95
N LEU A 721 8.01 -3.72 -6.13
CA LEU A 721 7.29 -4.04 -7.37
C LEU A 721 7.69 -5.41 -7.93
N GLY A 722 8.95 -5.84 -7.76
CA GLY A 722 9.37 -7.21 -8.06
C GLY A 722 8.57 -8.24 -7.25
N LYS A 723 8.42 -8.03 -5.94
CA LYS A 723 7.56 -8.87 -5.10
C LYS A 723 6.08 -8.79 -5.47
N TRP A 724 5.57 -7.61 -5.86
CA TRP A 724 4.18 -7.50 -6.28
C TRP A 724 3.91 -8.11 -7.67
N LEU A 725 4.94 -8.27 -8.51
CA LEU A 725 4.89 -9.10 -9.71
C LEU A 725 4.83 -10.60 -9.38
N ASP A 726 5.52 -11.05 -8.33
CA ASP A 726 5.30 -12.39 -7.77
C ASP A 726 3.84 -12.54 -7.27
N ASP A 727 3.31 -11.58 -6.50
CA ASP A 727 1.90 -11.60 -6.07
C ASP A 727 0.91 -11.66 -7.26
N LEU A 728 1.20 -10.94 -8.36
CA LEU A 728 0.39 -10.91 -9.60
C LEU A 728 0.42 -12.25 -10.36
N ARG A 729 1.54 -12.99 -10.30
CA ARG A 729 1.64 -14.35 -10.84
C ARG A 729 0.88 -15.33 -9.96
N ASP A 730 1.12 -15.28 -8.65
CA ASP A 730 0.57 -16.22 -7.69
C ASP A 730 -0.96 -16.05 -7.59
N SER A 731 -1.47 -14.83 -7.80
CA SER A 731 -2.91 -14.53 -7.94
C SER A 731 -3.50 -14.84 -9.32
N GLN A 732 -2.83 -15.59 -10.21
CA GLN A 732 -3.39 -15.98 -11.52
C GLN A 732 -4.12 -17.32 -11.43
N ASN A 733 -5.44 -17.33 -11.64
CA ASN A 733 -6.24 -18.56 -11.52
C ASN A 733 -5.97 -19.59 -12.64
N ALA A 734 -6.63 -20.76 -12.56
CA ALA A 734 -6.45 -21.87 -13.48
C ALA A 734 -6.81 -21.52 -14.94
N GLU A 735 -7.82 -20.66 -15.13
CA GLU A 735 -8.27 -20.15 -16.43
C GLU A 735 -7.30 -19.13 -17.05
N GLY A 736 -6.41 -18.51 -16.25
CA GLY A 736 -5.46 -17.50 -16.69
C GLY A 736 -5.84 -16.05 -16.29
N GLN A 737 -6.99 -15.86 -15.67
CA GLN A 737 -7.45 -14.56 -15.19
C GLN A 737 -6.60 -14.07 -14.00
N VAL A 738 -6.33 -12.75 -14.01
CA VAL A 738 -5.81 -11.98 -12.88
C VAL A 738 -6.98 -11.20 -12.24
N PRO A 739 -7.09 -11.11 -10.91
CA PRO A 739 -8.13 -10.34 -10.23
C PRO A 739 -7.80 -8.84 -10.17
N VAL A 740 -8.83 -8.00 -9.95
CA VAL A 740 -8.64 -6.53 -9.88
C VAL A 740 -7.90 -6.05 -8.61
N ILE A 741 -7.83 -6.87 -7.56
CA ILE A 741 -7.05 -6.66 -6.33
C ILE A 741 -6.02 -7.80 -6.18
N VAL A 742 -4.77 -7.48 -5.86
CA VAL A 742 -3.67 -8.45 -5.71
C VAL A 742 -2.80 -8.15 -4.47
N PRO A 743 -2.52 -9.14 -3.59
CA PRO A 743 -3.03 -10.52 -3.56
C PRO A 743 -4.56 -10.61 -3.47
N SER A 744 -5.16 -11.78 -3.72
CA SER A 744 -6.62 -11.97 -3.64
C SER A 744 -7.03 -13.21 -2.85
N GLY A 745 -7.94 -13.04 -1.89
CA GLY A 745 -8.60 -14.15 -1.18
C GLY A 745 -9.73 -14.83 -1.98
N GLY A 746 -9.73 -14.76 -3.31
CA GLY A 746 -10.81 -15.21 -4.18
C GLY A 746 -11.82 -14.13 -4.60
N TRP A 747 -11.62 -12.87 -4.16
CA TRP A 747 -12.41 -11.71 -4.58
C TRP A 747 -11.85 -11.07 -5.87
N GLY A 748 -12.64 -10.29 -6.58
CA GLY A 748 -12.15 -9.48 -7.72
C GLY A 748 -11.91 -10.26 -9.02
N TYR A 749 -12.29 -11.55 -9.07
CA TYR A 749 -12.39 -12.33 -10.30
C TYR A 749 -13.76 -12.20 -10.99
N ARG A 750 -14.77 -11.65 -10.29
CA ARG A 750 -16.14 -11.47 -10.79
C ARG A 750 -16.67 -10.09 -10.41
N ASP A 751 -16.55 -9.76 -9.13
CA ASP A 751 -16.85 -8.43 -8.61
C ASP A 751 -15.93 -7.40 -9.28
N LEU A 752 -16.53 -6.45 -9.99
CA LEU A 752 -15.85 -5.42 -10.78
C LEU A 752 -14.84 -5.98 -11.82
N ALA A 753 -15.09 -7.21 -12.31
CA ALA A 753 -14.25 -7.90 -13.30
C ALA A 753 -15.10 -8.58 -14.41
N PRO A 754 -14.53 -8.89 -15.60
CA PRO A 754 -13.20 -8.54 -16.06
C PRO A 754 -13.00 -7.03 -16.17
N ALA A 755 -11.76 -6.58 -16.12
CA ALA A 755 -11.40 -5.17 -16.31
C ALA A 755 -9.96 -5.08 -16.83
N PRO A 756 -9.70 -5.41 -18.12
CA PRO A 756 -8.35 -5.36 -18.69
C PRO A 756 -7.63 -4.04 -18.44
N GLU A 757 -8.31 -2.91 -18.51
CA GLU A 757 -7.73 -1.59 -18.25
C GLU A 757 -7.32 -1.35 -16.78
N TRP A 758 -7.70 -2.27 -15.87
CA TRP A 758 -7.09 -2.48 -14.56
C TRP A 758 -5.98 -3.56 -14.59
N THR A 759 -6.33 -4.79 -14.98
CA THR A 759 -5.47 -5.98 -14.81
C THR A 759 -4.29 -6.06 -15.78
N THR A 760 -4.29 -5.29 -16.87
CA THR A 760 -3.13 -5.08 -17.76
C THR A 760 -1.95 -4.37 -17.07
N VAL A 761 -2.09 -3.97 -15.80
CA VAL A 761 -0.96 -3.62 -14.94
C VAL A 761 0.14 -4.69 -14.99
N TYR A 762 -0.21 -5.97 -15.11
CA TYR A 762 0.77 -7.05 -15.06
C TYR A 762 1.76 -7.00 -16.24
N PRO A 763 1.35 -7.11 -17.52
CA PRO A 763 2.28 -6.95 -18.64
C PRO A 763 2.93 -5.56 -18.71
N PHE A 764 2.21 -4.50 -18.32
CA PHE A 764 2.76 -3.15 -18.24
C PHE A 764 3.93 -3.06 -17.25
N LEU A 765 3.76 -3.59 -16.04
CA LEU A 765 4.73 -3.47 -14.97
C LEU A 765 5.98 -4.33 -15.22
N VAL A 766 5.83 -5.51 -15.82
CA VAL A 766 6.98 -6.31 -16.31
C VAL A 766 7.77 -5.51 -17.37
N ARG A 767 7.07 -4.85 -18.31
CA ARG A 767 7.70 -4.02 -19.36
C ARG A 767 8.43 -2.81 -18.77
N GLU A 768 7.85 -2.15 -17.78
CA GLU A 768 8.46 -1.02 -17.07
C GLU A 768 9.64 -1.43 -16.18
N MET A 769 9.60 -2.59 -15.53
CA MET A 769 10.73 -3.10 -14.75
C MET A 769 11.98 -3.30 -15.63
N TYR A 770 11.81 -3.79 -16.86
CA TYR A 770 12.90 -3.76 -17.85
C TYR A 770 13.30 -2.34 -18.26
N ARG A 771 12.32 -1.46 -18.53
CA ARG A 771 12.56 -0.09 -19.01
C ARG A 771 13.35 0.76 -18.01
N VAL A 772 12.95 0.74 -16.73
CA VAL A 772 13.46 1.57 -15.63
C VAL A 772 14.67 0.95 -14.93
N TYR A 773 14.67 -0.37 -14.70
CA TYR A 773 15.70 -1.07 -13.90
C TYR A 773 16.59 -2.04 -14.69
N GLY A 774 16.35 -2.23 -16.00
CA GLY A 774 17.13 -3.12 -16.85
C GLY A 774 16.91 -4.60 -16.57
N ASP A 775 15.76 -4.96 -16.00
CA ASP A 775 15.49 -6.29 -15.48
C ASP A 775 15.04 -7.29 -16.56
N GLU A 776 16.01 -8.00 -17.15
CA GLU A 776 15.73 -9.10 -18.08
C GLU A 776 15.29 -10.40 -17.40
N ARG A 777 15.44 -10.53 -16.07
CA ARG A 777 14.97 -11.73 -15.35
C ARG A 777 13.46 -11.67 -15.19
N VAL A 778 12.94 -10.52 -14.73
CA VAL A 778 11.49 -10.27 -14.60
C VAL A 778 10.74 -10.51 -15.92
N VAL A 779 11.32 -10.16 -17.09
CA VAL A 779 10.71 -10.50 -18.37
C VAL A 779 10.56 -12.02 -18.56
N ARG A 780 11.63 -12.80 -18.38
CA ARG A 780 11.61 -14.26 -18.60
C ARG A 780 10.76 -15.01 -17.58
N ASP A 781 10.83 -14.60 -16.32
CA ASP A 781 10.18 -15.31 -15.20
C ASP A 781 8.66 -15.12 -15.21
N HIS A 782 8.14 -14.04 -15.82
CA HIS A 782 6.70 -13.74 -15.88
C HIS A 782 6.05 -13.93 -17.27
N LEU A 783 6.80 -13.92 -18.38
CA LEU A 783 6.23 -14.04 -19.74
C LEU A 783 5.24 -15.22 -19.92
N PRO A 784 5.47 -16.44 -19.40
CA PRO A 784 4.50 -17.54 -19.52
C PRO A 784 3.13 -17.24 -18.86
N ALA A 785 3.13 -16.53 -17.73
CA ALA A 785 1.91 -16.12 -17.03
C ALA A 785 1.21 -14.96 -17.76
N LEU A 786 1.98 -14.00 -18.32
CA LEU A 786 1.44 -12.95 -19.18
C LEU A 786 0.75 -13.54 -20.42
N THR A 787 1.37 -14.53 -21.07
CA THR A 787 0.81 -15.22 -22.24
C THR A 787 -0.51 -15.92 -21.90
N ARG A 788 -0.60 -16.62 -20.75
CA ARG A 788 -1.88 -17.18 -20.26
C ARG A 788 -2.95 -16.11 -20.03
N TYR A 789 -2.58 -14.97 -19.46
CA TYR A 789 -3.51 -13.88 -19.17
C TYR A 789 -4.04 -13.23 -20.45
N LEU A 790 -3.17 -12.94 -21.41
CA LEU A 790 -3.56 -12.30 -22.67
C LEU A 790 -4.31 -13.24 -23.62
N ASP A 791 -4.02 -14.54 -23.61
CA ASP A 791 -4.83 -15.51 -24.35
C ASP A 791 -6.24 -15.61 -23.75
N TRP A 792 -6.37 -15.60 -22.41
CA TRP A 792 -7.66 -15.52 -21.72
C TRP A 792 -8.40 -14.20 -21.96
N GLU A 793 -7.69 -13.07 -22.16
CA GLU A 793 -8.31 -11.81 -22.58
C GLU A 793 -8.92 -11.90 -24.00
N LEU A 794 -8.18 -12.51 -24.93
CA LEU A 794 -8.53 -12.63 -26.36
C LEU A 794 -9.67 -13.62 -26.61
N ASP A 795 -9.70 -14.76 -25.91
CA ASP A 795 -10.73 -15.82 -26.08
C ASP A 795 -12.17 -15.37 -25.75
N ARG A 796 -12.35 -14.17 -25.17
CA ARG A 796 -13.64 -13.60 -24.76
C ARG A 796 -13.95 -12.22 -25.36
N LEU A 797 -13.28 -11.82 -26.43
CA LEU A 797 -13.64 -10.61 -27.19
C LEU A 797 -15.07 -10.70 -27.73
N VAL A 798 -15.79 -9.58 -27.73
CA VAL A 798 -17.14 -9.45 -28.31
C VAL A 798 -17.11 -8.37 -29.37
N ASP A 799 -17.51 -8.69 -30.60
CA ASP A 799 -17.40 -7.84 -31.78
C ASP A 799 -15.97 -7.32 -32.07
N GLY A 800 -14.94 -8.07 -31.64
CA GLY A 800 -13.53 -7.67 -31.71
C GLY A 800 -13.11 -6.67 -30.62
N LEU A 801 -13.94 -6.43 -29.61
CA LEU A 801 -13.70 -5.50 -28.51
C LEU A 801 -13.56 -6.24 -27.17
N ALA A 802 -12.77 -5.67 -26.27
CA ALA A 802 -12.60 -6.19 -24.92
C ALA A 802 -13.83 -5.92 -24.03
N VAL A 803 -14.18 -6.89 -23.17
CA VAL A 803 -15.27 -6.78 -22.19
C VAL A 803 -14.71 -6.26 -20.87
N THR A 804 -15.39 -5.29 -20.24
CA THR A 804 -14.99 -4.72 -18.94
C THR A 804 -16.17 -4.33 -18.05
N ALA A 805 -15.93 -4.30 -16.74
CA ALA A 805 -16.84 -3.83 -15.70
C ALA A 805 -16.56 -2.41 -15.17
N LEU A 806 -15.43 -1.74 -15.51
CA LEU A 806 -14.99 -0.51 -14.80
C LEU A 806 -14.86 0.76 -15.68
N GLY A 807 -14.11 0.75 -16.79
CA GLY A 807 -14.04 1.87 -17.75
C GLY A 807 -12.97 2.94 -17.48
N ASP A 808 -13.39 4.15 -17.13
CA ASP A 808 -12.54 5.29 -16.75
C ASP A 808 -13.13 5.86 -15.45
N TYR A 809 -12.67 5.34 -14.32
CA TYR A 809 -13.37 5.42 -13.05
C TYR A 809 -13.28 6.82 -12.41
N LEU A 810 -14.35 7.22 -11.74
CA LEU A 810 -14.54 8.51 -11.05
C LEU A 810 -14.27 9.77 -11.92
N PRO A 811 -14.90 9.91 -13.10
CA PRO A 811 -14.88 11.17 -13.84
C PRO A 811 -15.73 12.24 -13.12
N PRO A 812 -15.43 13.55 -13.27
CA PRO A 812 -16.14 14.62 -12.57
C PRO A 812 -17.65 14.55 -12.73
N GLY A 813 -18.37 14.49 -11.59
CA GLY A 813 -19.83 14.38 -11.52
C GLY A 813 -20.38 12.97 -11.34
N TYR A 814 -19.54 11.93 -11.34
CA TYR A 814 -19.95 10.53 -11.19
C TYR A 814 -19.31 9.89 -9.96
N GLY A 815 -20.03 8.98 -9.29
CA GLY A 815 -19.61 8.29 -8.06
C GLY A 815 -19.13 6.86 -8.29
N GLY A 816 -18.40 6.61 -9.38
CA GLY A 816 -17.89 5.29 -9.75
C GLY A 816 -17.63 5.19 -11.25
N ASN A 817 -18.15 4.15 -11.88
CA ASN A 817 -18.04 3.89 -13.32
C ASN A 817 -18.55 5.07 -14.19
N PRO A 818 -17.98 5.27 -15.39
CA PRO A 818 -18.35 6.35 -16.29
C PRO A 818 -19.67 6.09 -17.06
N PRO A 819 -20.29 7.14 -17.63
CA PRO A 819 -21.48 7.01 -18.46
C PRO A 819 -21.20 6.35 -19.84
N GLU A 820 -20.04 6.56 -20.45
CA GLU A 820 -19.68 6.04 -21.79
C GLU A 820 -19.57 4.51 -21.88
N ASP A 821 -19.51 3.99 -23.11
CA ASP A 821 -19.18 2.58 -23.38
C ASP A 821 -17.72 2.30 -22.99
N THR A 822 -17.56 1.54 -21.92
CA THR A 822 -16.29 1.22 -21.27
C THR A 822 -15.38 0.33 -22.11
N ARG A 823 -15.91 -0.33 -23.16
CA ARG A 823 -15.14 -1.18 -24.07
C ARG A 823 -14.06 -0.41 -24.85
N LEU A 824 -14.20 0.92 -25.00
CA LEU A 824 -13.19 1.78 -25.63
C LEU A 824 -11.88 1.78 -24.82
N THR A 825 -11.94 2.01 -23.50
CA THR A 825 -10.74 2.02 -22.65
C THR A 825 -10.18 0.62 -22.49
N ALA A 826 -11.03 -0.38 -22.22
CA ALA A 826 -10.66 -1.79 -22.18
C ALA A 826 -9.85 -2.25 -23.40
N THR A 827 -10.36 -1.99 -24.60
CA THR A 827 -9.71 -2.40 -25.85
C THR A 827 -8.42 -1.61 -26.09
N SER A 828 -8.39 -0.32 -25.73
CA SER A 828 -7.18 0.51 -25.82
C SER A 828 -6.05 -0.01 -24.94
N TYR A 829 -6.35 -0.40 -23.70
CA TYR A 829 -5.36 -0.94 -22.76
C TYR A 829 -4.95 -2.38 -23.11
N LEU A 830 -5.87 -3.22 -23.59
CA LEU A 830 -5.54 -4.56 -24.07
C LEU A 830 -4.61 -4.50 -25.30
N HIS A 831 -4.88 -3.62 -26.26
CA HIS A 831 -3.94 -3.36 -27.37
C HIS A 831 -2.55 -3.01 -26.85
N ARG A 832 -2.44 -2.06 -25.92
CA ARG A 832 -1.15 -1.66 -25.35
C ARG A 832 -0.45 -2.84 -24.68
N ALA A 833 -1.17 -3.64 -23.89
CA ALA A 833 -0.63 -4.83 -23.22
C ALA A 833 -0.11 -5.90 -24.20
N LEU A 834 -0.81 -6.10 -25.33
CA LEU A 834 -0.37 -6.99 -26.41
C LEU A 834 0.92 -6.47 -27.05
N THR A 835 1.02 -5.16 -27.34
CA THR A 835 2.25 -4.56 -27.92
C THR A 835 3.43 -4.55 -26.94
N ASP A 836 3.18 -4.27 -25.66
CA ASP A 836 4.19 -4.31 -24.60
C ASP A 836 4.71 -5.75 -24.43
N THR A 837 3.81 -6.75 -24.49
CA THR A 837 4.17 -8.17 -24.37
C THR A 837 4.82 -8.72 -25.63
N ALA A 838 4.46 -8.24 -26.82
CA ALA A 838 5.17 -8.57 -28.05
C ALA A 838 6.62 -8.08 -28.02
N ALA A 839 6.88 -6.88 -27.49
CA ALA A 839 8.25 -6.38 -27.28
C ALA A 839 9.01 -7.22 -26.23
N MET A 840 8.34 -7.68 -25.17
CA MET A 840 8.94 -8.60 -24.18
C MET A 840 9.21 -10.00 -24.74
N ALA A 841 8.35 -10.52 -25.61
CA ALA A 841 8.56 -11.76 -26.34
C ALA A 841 9.77 -11.66 -27.29
N ASP A 842 9.95 -10.53 -27.98
CA ASP A 842 11.14 -10.29 -28.81
C ASP A 842 12.44 -10.29 -27.98
N LEU A 843 12.42 -9.65 -26.80
CA LEU A 843 13.53 -9.68 -25.82
C LEU A 843 13.82 -11.10 -25.27
N ALA A 844 12.81 -11.97 -25.20
CA ALA A 844 12.95 -13.37 -24.81
C ALA A 844 13.33 -14.30 -25.98
N GLY A 845 13.25 -13.83 -27.22
CA GLY A 845 13.46 -14.63 -28.44
C GLY A 845 12.21 -15.36 -28.96
N GLU A 846 11.04 -15.13 -28.37
CA GLU A 846 9.76 -15.75 -28.75
C GLU A 846 9.07 -15.01 -29.92
N SER A 847 9.67 -15.09 -31.11
CA SER A 847 9.13 -14.44 -32.32
C SER A 847 7.69 -14.85 -32.65
N GLY A 848 7.30 -16.10 -32.40
CA GLY A 848 5.92 -16.56 -32.60
C GLY A 848 4.90 -15.90 -31.67
N THR A 849 5.25 -15.72 -30.39
CA THR A 849 4.43 -15.01 -29.40
C THR A 849 4.31 -13.53 -29.77
N ARG A 850 5.43 -12.90 -30.17
CA ARG A 850 5.48 -11.53 -30.70
C ARG A 850 4.54 -11.34 -31.90
N ASP A 851 4.71 -12.13 -32.95
CA ASP A 851 3.99 -11.93 -34.21
C ASP A 851 2.48 -12.17 -34.05
N ARG A 852 2.07 -13.13 -33.19
CA ARG A 852 0.67 -13.35 -32.81
C ARG A 852 0.05 -12.13 -32.12
N TYR A 853 0.75 -11.54 -31.14
CA TYR A 853 0.22 -10.42 -30.37
C TYR A 853 0.28 -9.07 -31.10
N LEU A 854 1.19 -8.89 -32.06
CA LEU A 854 1.14 -7.74 -32.97
C LEU A 854 -0.09 -7.83 -33.89
N ALA A 855 -0.35 -8.99 -34.50
CA ALA A 855 -1.55 -9.18 -35.33
C ALA A 855 -2.85 -8.95 -34.54
N ALA A 856 -2.96 -9.53 -33.33
CA ALA A 856 -4.12 -9.31 -32.46
C ALA A 856 -4.28 -7.83 -32.04
N ALA A 857 -3.18 -7.09 -31.85
CA ALA A 857 -3.24 -5.66 -31.57
C ALA A 857 -3.72 -4.85 -32.78
N ASP A 858 -3.25 -5.18 -34.00
CA ASP A 858 -3.75 -4.60 -35.25
C ASP A 858 -5.28 -4.82 -35.40
N ASP A 859 -5.76 -6.05 -35.17
CA ASP A 859 -7.19 -6.40 -35.20
C ASP A 859 -8.02 -5.58 -34.18
N LEU A 860 -7.55 -5.49 -32.92
CA LEU A 860 -8.22 -4.68 -31.88
C LEU A 860 -8.28 -3.19 -32.25
N ARG A 861 -7.23 -2.64 -32.88
CA ARG A 861 -7.22 -1.24 -33.34
C ARG A 861 -8.25 -1.01 -34.44
N GLU A 862 -8.39 -1.95 -35.37
CA GLU A 862 -9.38 -1.85 -36.45
C GLU A 862 -10.82 -1.96 -35.91
N ALA A 863 -11.09 -2.90 -35.00
CA ALA A 863 -12.39 -3.01 -34.33
C ALA A 863 -12.73 -1.75 -33.50
N LEU A 864 -11.80 -1.24 -32.70
CA LEU A 864 -11.98 -0.01 -31.90
C LEU A 864 -12.27 1.22 -32.79
N ASN A 865 -11.54 1.37 -33.90
CA ASN A 865 -11.77 2.48 -34.82
C ASN A 865 -13.11 2.33 -35.56
N ALA A 866 -13.48 1.13 -36.00
CA ALA A 866 -14.76 0.89 -36.66
C ALA A 866 -15.98 1.11 -35.73
N ALA A 867 -15.84 0.81 -34.43
CA ALA A 867 -16.91 0.95 -33.45
C ALA A 867 -17.08 2.39 -32.92
N PHE A 868 -16.00 3.13 -32.71
CA PHE A 868 -16.03 4.37 -31.91
C PHE A 868 -15.63 5.66 -32.64
N LEU A 869 -14.87 5.60 -33.75
CA LEU A 869 -14.45 6.80 -34.49
C LEU A 869 -15.56 7.28 -35.43
N GLY A 870 -16.24 8.38 -35.07
CA GLY A 870 -17.36 8.91 -35.83
C GLY A 870 -16.95 9.61 -37.14
N PRO A 871 -17.86 9.71 -38.14
CA PRO A 871 -17.65 10.51 -39.35
C PRO A 871 -17.45 12.00 -39.06
N GLU A 872 -17.78 12.46 -37.85
CA GLU A 872 -17.47 13.79 -37.31
C GLU A 872 -16.00 13.93 -36.85
N GLY A 873 -15.15 12.94 -37.16
CA GLY A 873 -13.70 12.99 -36.99
C GLY A 873 -13.19 12.85 -35.56
N HIS A 874 -14.02 12.34 -34.64
CA HIS A 874 -13.69 12.15 -33.22
C HIS A 874 -14.35 10.91 -32.62
N TYR A 875 -13.83 10.44 -31.48
CA TYR A 875 -14.34 9.25 -30.79
C TYR A 875 -15.56 9.57 -29.94
N ARG A 876 -16.56 8.70 -30.03
CA ARG A 876 -17.84 8.76 -29.29
C ARG A 876 -18.33 7.36 -28.94
N THR A 877 -19.33 7.27 -28.05
CA THR A 877 -19.97 5.99 -27.72
C THR A 877 -21.48 6.06 -27.91
N ALA A 878 -22.15 4.93 -28.07
CA ALA A 878 -23.61 4.87 -28.14
C ALA A 878 -24.30 5.01 -26.77
N LYS A 879 -23.58 4.70 -25.67
CA LYS A 879 -24.07 4.70 -24.29
C LYS A 879 -24.12 6.10 -23.66
N ASP A 880 -23.17 6.96 -24.02
CA ASP A 880 -23.22 8.41 -23.78
C ASP A 880 -22.92 9.17 -25.08
N PRO A 881 -23.89 9.92 -25.65
CA PRO A 881 -23.68 10.74 -26.85
C PRO A 881 -23.02 12.10 -26.55
N GLY A 882 -22.74 12.41 -25.28
CA GLY A 882 -21.95 13.57 -24.89
C GLY A 882 -20.49 13.49 -25.35
N TYR A 883 -19.83 14.63 -25.52
CA TYR A 883 -18.39 14.63 -25.74
C TYR A 883 -17.66 14.31 -24.43
N ARG A 884 -16.75 13.33 -24.49
CA ARG A 884 -15.97 12.84 -23.35
C ARG A 884 -14.48 12.88 -23.75
N GLN A 885 -13.67 13.56 -22.93
CA GLN A 885 -12.26 13.80 -23.22
C GLN A 885 -11.46 12.49 -23.25
N THR A 886 -11.73 11.60 -22.29
CA THR A 886 -11.17 10.23 -22.17
C THR A 886 -11.19 9.46 -23.48
N ASN A 887 -12.36 9.41 -24.14
CA ASN A 887 -12.57 8.68 -25.40
C ASN A 887 -11.64 9.15 -26.51
N ASN A 888 -11.10 10.37 -26.42
CA ASN A 888 -10.28 10.99 -27.46
C ASN A 888 -8.80 11.07 -27.04
N CYS A 889 -8.49 11.35 -25.76
CA CYS A 889 -7.11 11.43 -25.29
C CYS A 889 -6.42 10.07 -25.12
N ILE A 890 -7.14 8.99 -24.81
CA ILE A 890 -6.57 7.64 -24.72
C ILE A 890 -6.15 7.10 -26.11
N PRO A 891 -7.00 7.12 -27.16
CA PRO A 891 -6.58 6.75 -28.51
C PRO A 891 -5.43 7.60 -29.06
N LEU A 892 -5.38 8.91 -28.76
CA LEU A 892 -4.25 9.77 -29.12
C LEU A 892 -2.96 9.33 -28.42
N ALA A 893 -3.01 9.10 -27.11
CA ALA A 893 -1.85 8.74 -26.29
C ALA A 893 -1.27 7.36 -26.61
N PHE A 894 -2.11 6.39 -27.01
CA PHE A 894 -1.69 5.03 -27.37
C PHE A 894 -1.48 4.85 -28.88
N GLY A 895 -1.60 5.91 -29.69
CA GLY A 895 -1.33 5.87 -31.14
C GLY A 895 -2.38 5.14 -31.97
N LEU A 896 -3.58 4.92 -31.43
CA LEU A 896 -4.67 4.17 -32.09
C LEU A 896 -5.38 4.99 -33.19
N VAL A 897 -5.24 6.32 -33.16
CA VAL A 897 -5.91 7.22 -34.10
C VAL A 897 -5.30 7.14 -35.50
N PRO A 898 -6.09 6.83 -36.55
CA PRO A 898 -5.62 6.87 -37.93
C PRO A 898 -5.05 8.25 -38.30
N ALA A 899 -3.93 8.27 -39.03
CA ALA A 899 -3.20 9.51 -39.31
C ALA A 899 -4.07 10.63 -39.94
N GLY A 900 -5.06 10.27 -40.77
CA GLY A 900 -6.01 11.21 -41.37
C GLY A 900 -7.04 11.81 -40.41
N ALA A 901 -7.27 11.20 -39.24
CA ALA A 901 -8.22 11.65 -38.22
C ALA A 901 -7.55 12.37 -37.04
N ARG A 902 -6.22 12.25 -36.86
CA ARG A 902 -5.49 12.81 -35.70
C ARG A 902 -5.77 14.30 -35.48
N ALA A 903 -5.79 15.08 -36.57
CA ALA A 903 -6.04 16.53 -36.51
C ALA A 903 -7.48 16.87 -36.06
N SER A 904 -8.50 16.12 -36.51
CA SER A 904 -9.89 16.36 -36.10
C SER A 904 -10.17 15.88 -34.68
N VAL A 905 -9.58 14.75 -34.26
CA VAL A 905 -9.65 14.28 -32.86
C VAL A 905 -9.05 15.35 -31.93
N THR A 906 -7.85 15.84 -32.24
CA THR A 906 -7.18 16.91 -31.49
C THR A 906 -8.01 18.19 -31.43
N ALA A 907 -8.50 18.68 -32.57
CA ALA A 907 -9.33 19.88 -32.62
C ALA A 907 -10.64 19.75 -31.81
N SER A 908 -11.27 18.57 -31.83
CA SER A 908 -12.48 18.31 -31.02
C SER A 908 -12.19 18.31 -29.51
N LEU A 909 -11.04 17.78 -29.10
CA LEU A 909 -10.62 17.71 -27.70
C LEU A 909 -10.35 19.11 -27.15
N LEU A 910 -9.64 19.94 -27.92
CA LEU A 910 -9.40 21.35 -27.59
C LEU A 910 -10.71 22.14 -27.49
N ALA A 911 -11.64 21.95 -28.42
CA ALA A 911 -12.93 22.64 -28.42
C ALA A 911 -13.80 22.27 -27.21
N ASP A 912 -13.77 21.02 -26.72
CA ASP A 912 -14.45 20.65 -25.47
C ASP A 912 -13.77 21.25 -24.24
N ILE A 913 -12.43 21.25 -24.18
CA ILE A 913 -11.66 21.86 -23.08
C ILE A 913 -11.90 23.38 -23.02
N GLU A 914 -11.86 24.09 -24.15
CA GLU A 914 -12.16 25.53 -24.24
C GLU A 914 -13.60 25.81 -23.80
N LYS A 915 -14.57 25.07 -24.34
CA LYS A 915 -16.00 25.16 -23.96
C LYS A 915 -16.24 24.92 -22.47
N ARG A 916 -15.40 24.12 -21.82
CA ARG A 916 -15.44 23.87 -20.36
C ARG A 916 -14.60 24.86 -19.55
N GLY A 917 -13.90 25.81 -20.17
CA GLY A 917 -13.06 26.79 -19.47
C GLY A 917 -11.76 26.21 -18.93
N ASN A 918 -11.07 25.39 -19.74
CA ASN A 918 -9.84 24.67 -19.38
C ASN A 918 -10.02 23.69 -18.20
N HIS A 919 -11.21 23.09 -18.09
CA HIS A 919 -11.50 22.03 -17.13
C HIS A 919 -11.41 20.64 -17.78
N LEU A 920 -10.81 19.70 -17.05
CA LEU A 920 -10.83 18.28 -17.40
C LEU A 920 -12.21 17.67 -17.16
N ASN A 921 -12.51 16.56 -17.86
CA ASN A 921 -13.73 15.75 -17.63
C ASN A 921 -13.42 14.25 -17.56
N THR A 922 -12.17 13.92 -17.27
CA THR A 922 -11.58 12.57 -17.24
C THR A 922 -11.64 11.91 -15.85
N GLY A 923 -11.84 10.60 -15.81
CA GLY A 923 -11.58 9.75 -14.65
C GLY A 923 -10.09 9.41 -14.53
N ALA A 924 -9.76 8.36 -13.77
CA ALA A 924 -8.38 7.97 -13.47
C ALA A 924 -7.52 7.71 -14.72
N LEU A 925 -8.04 6.99 -15.73
CA LEU A 925 -7.29 6.60 -16.93
C LEU A 925 -7.16 7.77 -17.92
N GLY A 926 -8.24 8.53 -18.12
CA GLY A 926 -8.19 9.72 -18.98
C GLY A 926 -7.21 10.76 -18.41
N THR A 927 -7.21 10.95 -17.09
CA THR A 927 -6.35 11.91 -16.40
C THR A 927 -4.87 11.55 -16.53
N SER A 928 -4.53 10.25 -16.51
CA SER A 928 -3.13 9.81 -16.65
C SER A 928 -2.50 10.11 -18.01
N VAL A 929 -3.31 10.35 -19.05
CA VAL A 929 -2.82 10.63 -20.41
C VAL A 929 -3.08 12.04 -20.91
N LEU A 930 -4.11 12.75 -20.43
CA LEU A 930 -4.62 13.98 -21.03
C LEU A 930 -3.54 15.05 -21.26
N LEU A 931 -2.78 15.42 -20.23
CA LEU A 931 -1.75 16.47 -20.32
C LEU A 931 -0.58 16.07 -21.25
N ARG A 932 -0.20 14.80 -21.22
CA ARG A 932 0.83 14.21 -22.09
C ARG A 932 0.39 14.22 -23.55
N ALA A 933 -0.86 13.83 -23.82
CA ALA A 933 -1.45 13.83 -25.16
C ALA A 933 -1.52 15.24 -25.74
N LEU A 934 -2.12 16.20 -25.01
CA LEU A 934 -2.17 17.61 -25.42
C LEU A 934 -0.78 18.18 -25.73
N THR A 935 0.21 17.88 -24.90
CA THR A 935 1.61 18.31 -25.11
C THR A 935 2.24 17.65 -26.35
N ALA A 936 1.93 16.38 -26.62
CA ALA A 936 2.41 15.67 -27.80
C ALA A 936 1.81 16.21 -29.12
N GLU A 937 0.58 16.72 -29.09
CA GLU A 937 -0.01 17.47 -30.22
C GLU A 937 0.44 18.94 -30.30
N GLY A 938 1.29 19.41 -29.37
CA GLY A 938 1.83 20.77 -29.35
C GLY A 938 1.08 21.78 -28.45
N HIS A 939 0.00 21.37 -27.80
CA HIS A 939 -0.87 22.21 -26.96
C HIS A 939 -0.45 22.18 -25.48
N ALA A 940 0.83 22.45 -25.24
CA ALA A 940 1.43 22.52 -23.91
C ALA A 940 0.88 23.66 -23.03
N ASP A 941 0.39 24.72 -23.66
CA ASP A 941 -0.29 25.86 -23.05
C ASP A 941 -1.66 25.47 -22.47
N VAL A 942 -2.44 24.68 -23.21
CA VAL A 942 -3.71 24.12 -22.73
C VAL A 942 -3.45 23.09 -21.62
N ALA A 943 -2.42 22.26 -21.75
CA ALA A 943 -2.01 21.35 -20.69
C ALA A 943 -1.59 22.08 -19.40
N HIS A 944 -0.81 23.17 -19.51
CA HIS A 944 -0.50 24.05 -18.37
C HIS A 944 -1.76 24.64 -17.73
N ALA A 945 -2.68 25.18 -18.54
CA ALA A 945 -3.91 25.81 -18.05
C ALA A 945 -4.83 24.84 -17.29
N ILE A 946 -4.94 23.57 -17.72
CA ILE A 946 -5.64 22.51 -16.97
C ILE A 946 -4.88 22.17 -15.68
N ALA A 947 -3.55 22.02 -15.76
CA ALA A 947 -2.71 21.65 -14.61
C ALA A 947 -2.70 22.72 -13.49
N THR A 948 -2.91 24.00 -13.82
CA THR A 948 -3.01 25.10 -12.85
C THR A 948 -4.46 25.50 -12.52
N GLN A 949 -5.48 24.81 -13.04
CA GLN A 949 -6.88 25.19 -12.86
C GLN A 949 -7.31 25.11 -11.37
N ARG A 950 -8.01 26.16 -10.91
CA ARG A 950 -8.32 26.46 -9.50
C ARG A 950 -9.80 26.25 -9.13
N THR A 951 -10.70 26.23 -10.10
CA THR A 951 -12.12 25.90 -9.91
C THR A 951 -12.39 24.39 -10.02
N TYR A 952 -13.60 23.94 -9.65
CA TYR A 952 -14.01 22.54 -9.83
C TYR A 952 -14.32 22.23 -11.32
N PRO A 953 -13.88 21.07 -11.85
CA PRO A 953 -12.92 20.10 -11.31
C PRO A 953 -11.47 20.45 -11.65
N GLY A 954 -10.52 20.14 -10.76
CA GLY A 954 -9.09 20.30 -11.01
C GLY A 954 -8.26 20.26 -9.71
N TRP A 955 -6.95 20.02 -9.82
CA TRP A 955 -6.09 19.90 -8.63
C TRP A 955 -6.03 21.19 -7.82
N GLY A 956 -5.98 22.37 -8.46
CA GLY A 956 -5.92 23.65 -7.76
C GLY A 956 -7.12 23.90 -6.84
N TYR A 957 -8.29 23.33 -7.17
CA TYR A 957 -9.50 23.36 -6.35
C TYR A 957 -9.36 22.52 -5.08
N TRP A 958 -8.72 21.35 -5.14
CA TRP A 958 -8.41 20.55 -3.96
C TRP A 958 -7.49 21.30 -3.00
N PHE A 959 -6.41 21.91 -3.52
CA PHE A 959 -5.45 22.63 -2.68
C PHE A 959 -6.02 23.91 -2.06
N ASP A 960 -6.89 24.63 -2.76
CA ASP A 960 -7.63 25.77 -2.18
C ASP A 960 -8.67 25.36 -1.14
N ASN A 961 -9.06 24.08 -1.10
CA ASN A 961 -9.92 23.49 -0.08
C ASN A 961 -9.15 22.58 0.90
N GLY A 962 -7.83 22.81 1.03
CA GLY A 962 -7.00 22.26 2.11
C GLY A 962 -6.39 20.88 1.88
N ALA A 963 -6.30 20.42 0.62
CA ALA A 963 -5.56 19.20 0.30
C ALA A 963 -4.06 19.32 0.63
N ASP A 964 -3.46 18.22 1.09
CA ASP A 964 -2.02 18.08 1.31
C ASP A 964 -1.43 16.77 0.74
N THR A 965 -2.31 15.99 0.11
CA THR A 965 -2.21 14.66 -0.53
C THR A 965 -3.14 14.66 -1.75
N MET A 966 -3.09 13.64 -2.59
CA MET A 966 -4.02 13.47 -3.73
C MET A 966 -5.29 12.75 -3.28
N TRP A 967 -6.43 13.11 -3.88
CA TRP A 967 -7.75 12.62 -3.48
C TRP A 967 -8.33 11.61 -4.49
N GLU A 968 -9.30 10.83 -4.03
CA GLU A 968 -9.99 9.80 -4.82
C GLU A 968 -11.03 10.41 -5.80
N MET A 969 -11.65 11.53 -5.44
CA MET A 969 -12.75 12.14 -6.19
C MET A 969 -12.53 13.64 -6.37
N TRP A 970 -12.99 14.19 -7.49
CA TRP A 970 -12.85 15.61 -7.81
C TRP A 970 -13.66 16.55 -6.89
N GLN A 971 -14.68 16.01 -6.22
CA GLN A 971 -15.57 16.70 -5.29
C GLN A 971 -14.96 16.81 -3.88
N LEU A 972 -15.34 17.82 -3.08
CA LEU A 972 -14.71 18.10 -1.78
C LEU A 972 -15.02 17.07 -0.69
N ASP A 973 -16.14 16.36 -0.84
CA ASP A 973 -16.60 15.27 0.01
C ASP A 973 -15.89 13.92 -0.27
N SER A 974 -15.03 13.87 -1.30
CA SER A 974 -14.19 12.73 -1.73
C SER A 974 -13.92 11.73 -0.63
N ARG A 975 -14.35 10.47 -0.84
CA ARG A 975 -14.35 9.40 0.16
C ARG A 975 -12.97 9.28 0.83
N SER A 976 -11.94 8.87 0.09
CA SER A 976 -10.54 9.00 0.48
C SER A 976 -9.96 10.37 0.07
N ARG A 977 -9.06 10.88 0.89
CA ARG A 977 -8.17 12.03 0.66
C ARG A 977 -6.69 11.64 0.60
N ASP A 978 -6.38 10.35 0.53
CA ASP A 978 -5.02 9.83 0.46
C ASP A 978 -4.93 8.68 -0.56
N HIS A 979 -5.12 9.03 -1.84
CA HIS A 979 -5.30 8.09 -2.95
C HIS A 979 -4.72 8.65 -4.26
N TYR A 980 -3.86 7.89 -4.94
CA TYR A 980 -2.89 8.48 -5.88
C TYR A 980 -3.28 8.51 -7.37
N PHE A 981 -4.33 7.81 -7.81
CA PHE A 981 -4.57 7.55 -9.26
C PHE A 981 -4.84 8.80 -10.14
N GLN A 982 -5.25 9.93 -9.53
CA GLN A 982 -5.51 11.22 -10.17
C GLN A 982 -4.32 12.20 -10.00
N GLY A 983 -3.29 11.84 -9.23
CA GLY A 983 -2.06 12.62 -9.06
C GLY A 983 -1.07 12.52 -10.23
N THR A 984 -1.49 11.89 -11.33
CA THR A 984 -0.68 11.54 -12.51
C THR A 984 -0.17 12.74 -13.31
N VAL A 985 -0.66 13.96 -13.04
CA VAL A 985 -0.02 15.23 -13.45
C VAL A 985 1.47 15.29 -13.12
N VAL A 986 1.91 14.64 -12.04
CA VAL A 986 3.33 14.61 -11.64
C VAL A 986 4.22 13.85 -12.63
N GLN A 987 3.68 12.87 -13.39
CA GLN A 987 4.44 12.25 -14.48
C GLN A 987 4.73 13.25 -15.61
N TRP A 988 3.78 14.12 -15.93
CA TRP A 988 3.95 15.20 -16.92
C TRP A 988 4.92 16.28 -16.42
N LEU A 989 4.99 16.55 -15.12
CA LEU A 989 6.03 17.41 -14.53
C LEU A 989 7.44 16.86 -14.80
N TYR A 990 7.66 15.55 -14.60
CA TYR A 990 8.94 14.90 -14.86
C TYR A 990 9.27 14.82 -16.36
N GLU A 991 8.36 14.24 -17.15
CA GLU A 991 8.61 13.86 -18.55
C GLU A 991 8.46 15.01 -19.55
N ASN A 992 7.62 16.02 -19.27
CA ASN A 992 7.31 17.10 -20.20
C ASN A 992 7.79 18.49 -19.71
N VAL A 993 7.59 18.83 -18.43
CA VAL A 993 7.98 20.15 -17.90
C VAL A 993 9.50 20.20 -17.66
N ALA A 994 10.03 19.32 -16.81
CA ALA A 994 11.47 19.18 -16.65
C ALA A 994 12.11 18.46 -17.86
N GLY A 995 11.41 17.46 -18.43
CA GLY A 995 11.69 16.90 -19.74
C GLY A 995 12.47 15.58 -19.75
N LEU A 996 12.73 14.93 -18.61
CA LEU A 996 13.53 13.70 -18.55
C LEU A 996 12.62 12.47 -18.71
N ARG A 997 12.76 11.73 -19.82
CA ARG A 997 11.93 10.54 -20.13
C ARG A 997 12.76 9.26 -20.14
N PRO A 998 12.28 8.16 -19.50
CA PRO A 998 12.90 6.85 -19.67
C PRO A 998 12.95 6.44 -21.14
N GLY A 999 14.11 5.95 -21.58
CA GLY A 999 14.26 5.25 -22.84
C GLY A 999 14.03 3.77 -22.61
N ASP A 1000 15.11 2.97 -22.53
CA ASP A 1000 14.98 1.53 -22.27
C ASP A 1000 16.19 0.88 -21.57
N ALA A 1001 16.00 -0.37 -21.16
CA ALA A 1001 16.99 -1.26 -20.54
C ALA A 1001 17.73 -0.61 -19.35
N GLY A 1002 16.96 -0.04 -18.42
CA GLY A 1002 17.47 0.64 -17.23
C GLY A 1002 18.24 1.90 -17.58
N TYR A 1003 17.60 2.85 -18.27
CA TYR A 1003 18.19 4.13 -18.71
C TYR A 1003 19.47 3.99 -19.57
N ARG A 1004 19.70 2.84 -20.23
CA ARG A 1004 20.76 2.65 -21.24
C ARG A 1004 20.60 3.67 -22.38
N THR A 1005 19.35 3.94 -22.73
CA THR A 1005 18.93 5.13 -23.47
C THR A 1005 17.94 5.93 -22.63
N PHE A 1006 17.90 7.25 -22.84
CA PHE A 1006 16.83 8.13 -22.36
C PHE A 1006 16.67 9.35 -23.27
N ALA A 1007 15.60 10.11 -23.09
CA ALA A 1007 15.37 11.35 -23.82
C ALA A 1007 15.30 12.56 -22.87
N VAL A 1008 15.79 13.70 -23.35
CA VAL A 1008 15.61 15.01 -22.72
C VAL A 1008 14.82 15.89 -23.67
N ARG A 1009 13.54 16.10 -23.38
CA ARG A 1009 12.59 16.87 -24.18
C ARG A 1009 11.65 17.67 -23.28
N PRO A 1010 12.07 18.88 -22.86
CA PRO A 1010 11.21 19.81 -22.14
C PRO A 1010 10.26 20.49 -23.15
N ASP A 1011 9.15 19.85 -23.51
CA ASP A 1011 8.13 20.41 -24.42
C ASP A 1011 7.00 21.15 -23.67
N ALA A 1012 6.76 20.87 -22.39
CA ALA A 1012 5.82 21.64 -21.56
C ALA A 1012 6.49 22.85 -20.88
N ARG A 1013 6.86 23.85 -21.71
CA ARG A 1013 7.50 25.11 -21.25
C ARG A 1013 6.51 26.27 -21.05
N ALA A 1014 5.22 26.07 -21.32
CA ALA A 1014 4.21 27.11 -21.15
C ALA A 1014 4.03 27.42 -19.65
N GLY A 1015 3.98 28.72 -19.31
CA GLY A 1015 3.89 29.19 -17.92
C GLY A 1015 5.15 28.97 -17.06
N VAL A 1016 6.23 28.40 -17.62
CA VAL A 1016 7.43 28.03 -16.86
C VAL A 1016 8.68 28.70 -17.43
N ASP A 1017 9.45 29.38 -16.58
CA ASP A 1017 10.73 30.04 -16.91
C ASP A 1017 11.93 29.13 -16.68
N TRP A 1018 11.86 28.19 -15.73
CA TRP A 1018 12.89 27.18 -15.49
C TRP A 1018 12.31 25.93 -14.87
N ALA A 1019 12.91 24.77 -15.15
CA ALA A 1019 12.63 23.52 -14.45
C ALA A 1019 13.89 22.65 -14.37
N ARG A 1020 13.93 21.74 -13.39
CA ARG A 1020 15.00 20.77 -13.19
C ARG A 1020 14.50 19.47 -12.58
N THR A 1021 15.18 18.38 -12.90
CA THR A 1021 15.03 17.07 -12.27
C THR A 1021 16.35 16.31 -12.31
N GLU A 1022 16.65 15.58 -11.24
CA GLU A 1022 17.73 14.59 -11.20
C GLU A 1022 17.16 13.27 -10.65
N LEU A 1023 17.47 12.18 -11.34
CA LEU A 1023 17.02 10.82 -11.09
C LEU A 1023 18.22 9.90 -10.91
N HIS A 1024 18.31 9.24 -9.75
CA HIS A 1024 19.30 8.21 -9.48
C HIS A 1024 18.89 6.89 -10.14
N THR A 1025 19.33 6.68 -11.39
CA THR A 1025 19.05 5.46 -12.16
C THR A 1025 19.92 4.28 -11.71
N VAL A 1026 19.64 3.07 -12.20
CA VAL A 1026 20.51 1.88 -12.02
C VAL A 1026 21.91 2.00 -12.65
N ARG A 1027 22.19 3.10 -13.37
CA ARG A 1027 23.51 3.44 -13.94
C ARG A 1027 24.18 4.62 -13.22
N GLY A 1028 23.52 5.17 -12.19
CA GLY A 1028 23.86 6.42 -11.54
C GLY A 1028 22.98 7.60 -11.98
N PRO A 1029 23.31 8.84 -11.58
CA PRO A 1029 22.47 10.01 -11.79
C PRO A 1029 22.34 10.45 -13.25
N ALA A 1030 21.09 10.52 -13.74
CA ALA A 1030 20.69 11.22 -14.96
C ALA A 1030 19.94 12.50 -14.57
N ALA A 1031 20.25 13.64 -15.19
CA ALA A 1031 19.65 14.92 -14.81
C ALA A 1031 19.42 15.85 -16.00
N VAL A 1032 18.44 16.74 -15.85
CA VAL A 1032 18.20 17.89 -16.73
C VAL A 1032 17.91 19.13 -15.91
N SER A 1033 18.41 20.27 -16.35
CA SER A 1033 17.96 21.59 -15.90
C SER A 1033 17.92 22.53 -17.09
N TRP A 1034 16.82 23.27 -17.24
CA TRP A 1034 16.69 24.30 -18.25
C TRP A 1034 16.17 25.61 -17.68
N SER A 1035 16.51 26.71 -18.34
CA SER A 1035 16.06 28.06 -17.98
C SER A 1035 15.94 28.94 -19.23
N ARG A 1036 14.89 29.77 -19.27
CA ARG A 1036 14.74 30.86 -20.22
C ARG A 1036 15.56 32.05 -19.74
N ILE A 1037 16.48 32.52 -20.58
CA ILE A 1037 17.32 33.70 -20.35
C ILE A 1037 17.18 34.58 -21.59
N ASP A 1038 16.58 35.76 -21.40
CA ASP A 1038 16.14 36.66 -22.46
C ASP A 1038 15.29 35.90 -23.51
N ALA A 1039 15.73 35.87 -24.77
CA ALA A 1039 15.07 35.14 -25.87
C ALA A 1039 15.68 33.74 -26.13
N THR A 1040 16.41 33.16 -25.18
CA THR A 1040 17.09 31.87 -25.33
C THR A 1040 16.71 30.88 -24.23
N VAL A 1041 16.82 29.58 -24.51
CA VAL A 1041 16.73 28.50 -23.52
C VAL A 1041 18.12 27.89 -23.36
N ARG A 1042 18.68 28.01 -22.14
CA ARG A 1042 19.86 27.25 -21.73
C ARG A 1042 19.41 25.90 -21.20
N LEU A 1043 19.96 24.82 -21.75
CA LEU A 1043 19.62 23.44 -21.40
C LEU A 1043 20.89 22.68 -20.97
N ALA A 1044 20.93 22.20 -19.74
CA ALA A 1044 22.00 21.38 -19.18
C ALA A 1044 21.53 19.95 -18.96
N VAL A 1045 22.37 18.96 -19.30
CA VAL A 1045 22.05 17.52 -19.24
C VAL A 1045 23.22 16.74 -18.65
N ARG A 1046 22.94 15.83 -17.71
CA ARG A 1046 23.88 14.86 -17.14
C ARG A 1046 23.53 13.46 -17.63
N VAL A 1047 24.50 12.77 -18.23
CA VAL A 1047 24.35 11.40 -18.76
C VAL A 1047 25.32 10.48 -17.98
N PRO A 1048 24.83 9.47 -17.25
CA PRO A 1048 25.68 8.53 -16.52
C PRO A 1048 26.44 7.58 -17.45
N VAL A 1049 27.49 6.92 -16.93
CA VAL A 1049 28.35 6.03 -17.73
C VAL A 1049 27.56 4.84 -18.28
N GLY A 1050 27.86 4.42 -19.51
CA GLY A 1050 27.13 3.34 -20.18
C GLY A 1050 25.73 3.71 -20.66
N SER A 1051 25.41 5.01 -20.66
CA SER A 1051 24.12 5.56 -21.10
C SER A 1051 24.29 6.55 -22.25
N THR A 1052 23.24 6.73 -23.05
CA THR A 1052 23.16 7.72 -24.13
C THR A 1052 21.85 8.49 -24.04
N ALA A 1053 21.89 9.81 -24.16
CA ALA A 1053 20.69 10.65 -24.22
C ALA A 1053 20.42 11.16 -25.64
N GLU A 1054 19.15 11.19 -26.03
CA GLU A 1054 18.67 12.04 -27.13
C GLU A 1054 18.14 13.35 -26.57
N VAL A 1055 18.77 14.48 -26.93
CA VAL A 1055 18.50 15.81 -26.37
C VAL A 1055 17.81 16.68 -27.42
N HIS A 1056 16.58 17.05 -27.12
CA HIS A 1056 15.73 17.92 -27.93
C HIS A 1056 15.92 19.36 -27.46
N VAL A 1057 16.80 20.10 -28.12
CA VAL A 1057 17.14 21.49 -27.78
C VAL A 1057 16.06 22.43 -28.35
N PRO A 1058 15.37 23.25 -27.53
CA PRO A 1058 14.35 24.18 -28.01
C PRO A 1058 14.92 25.23 -28.98
N SER A 1059 14.48 25.21 -30.24
CA SER A 1059 15.03 26.09 -31.28
C SER A 1059 14.14 26.20 -32.53
N GLY A 1060 14.07 27.38 -33.13
CA GLY A 1060 13.41 27.58 -34.44
C GLY A 1060 14.11 26.87 -35.60
N SER A 1061 15.43 26.68 -35.53
CA SER A 1061 16.22 25.89 -36.49
C SER A 1061 17.53 25.37 -35.88
N ARG A 1062 18.25 24.49 -36.59
CA ARG A 1062 19.61 24.08 -36.19
C ARG A 1062 20.58 25.28 -36.08
N ALA A 1063 20.41 26.32 -36.92
CA ALA A 1063 21.27 27.51 -36.89
C ALA A 1063 21.00 28.41 -35.66
N ASP A 1064 19.89 28.19 -34.97
CA ASP A 1064 19.50 28.87 -33.73
C ASP A 1064 19.99 28.13 -32.46
N VAL A 1065 20.84 27.11 -32.62
CA VAL A 1065 21.48 26.36 -31.51
C VAL A 1065 22.98 26.61 -31.46
N ARG A 1066 23.48 26.67 -30.22
CA ARG A 1066 24.89 26.51 -29.86
C ARG A 1066 25.05 25.20 -29.10
N GLU A 1067 25.55 24.18 -29.79
CA GLU A 1067 25.88 22.88 -29.20
C GLU A 1067 27.28 22.87 -28.54
N PRO A 1068 27.52 21.98 -27.56
CA PRO A 1068 28.85 21.67 -27.05
C PRO A 1068 29.62 20.75 -28.02
N GLU A 1069 30.95 20.80 -27.95
CA GLU A 1069 31.81 19.89 -28.73
C GLU A 1069 31.53 18.42 -28.38
N GLY A 1070 31.47 17.56 -29.41
CA GLY A 1070 31.18 16.13 -29.26
C GLY A 1070 29.70 15.75 -29.20
N ALA A 1071 28.77 16.70 -29.29
CA ALA A 1071 27.35 16.41 -29.50
C ALA A 1071 27.06 16.08 -30.97
N GLU A 1072 26.40 14.95 -31.23
CA GLU A 1072 26.05 14.50 -32.58
C GLU A 1072 24.68 15.08 -32.98
N PHE A 1073 24.60 15.91 -34.03
CA PHE A 1073 23.31 16.35 -34.56
C PHE A 1073 22.61 15.20 -35.29
N VAL A 1074 21.36 14.91 -34.92
CA VAL A 1074 20.55 13.81 -35.46
C VAL A 1074 19.55 14.32 -36.50
N ARG A 1075 18.70 15.28 -36.13
CA ARG A 1075 17.59 15.78 -36.96
C ARG A 1075 17.02 17.10 -36.44
N THR A 1076 16.18 17.74 -37.24
CA THR A 1076 15.31 18.86 -36.80
C THR A 1076 13.88 18.35 -36.67
N GLU A 1077 13.18 18.80 -35.64
CA GLU A 1077 11.74 18.59 -35.42
C GLU A 1077 11.05 19.95 -35.22
N PRO A 1078 9.71 20.05 -35.29
CA PRO A 1078 8.99 21.30 -35.02
C PRO A 1078 9.35 21.87 -33.63
N GLY A 1079 10.03 23.01 -33.60
CA GLY A 1079 10.48 23.69 -32.38
C GLY A 1079 11.72 23.11 -31.69
N PHE A 1080 12.41 22.13 -32.31
CA PHE A 1080 13.59 21.48 -31.72
C PHE A 1080 14.69 21.11 -32.73
N ALA A 1081 15.95 21.29 -32.34
CA ALA A 1081 17.08 20.58 -32.94
C ALA A 1081 17.47 19.40 -32.03
N VAL A 1082 17.57 18.21 -32.61
CA VAL A 1082 17.76 16.96 -31.86
C VAL A 1082 19.20 16.49 -31.96
N TYR A 1083 19.82 16.28 -30.81
CA TYR A 1083 21.21 15.84 -30.67
C TYR A 1083 21.29 14.50 -29.93
N ARG A 1084 22.37 13.75 -30.14
CA ARG A 1084 22.73 12.54 -29.41
C ARG A 1084 24.01 12.78 -28.63
N VAL A 1085 24.02 12.39 -27.36
CA VAL A 1085 25.18 12.56 -26.46
C VAL A 1085 25.40 11.33 -25.58
N PRO A 1086 26.64 10.83 -25.46
CA PRO A 1086 27.00 9.75 -24.52
C PRO A 1086 27.17 10.30 -23.09
N HIS A 1087 27.75 9.49 -22.19
CA HIS A 1087 28.24 9.93 -20.87
C HIS A 1087 28.84 11.34 -20.88
N GLY A 1088 28.49 12.15 -19.88
CA GLY A 1088 29.11 13.45 -19.63
C GLY A 1088 28.14 14.47 -19.04
N SER A 1089 28.63 15.70 -18.89
CA SER A 1089 27.80 16.87 -18.61
C SER A 1089 27.79 17.79 -19.82
N TRP A 1090 26.61 18.07 -20.35
CA TRP A 1090 26.39 18.76 -21.61
C TRP A 1090 25.63 20.07 -21.37
N THR A 1091 25.94 21.12 -22.12
CA THR A 1091 25.19 22.38 -22.06
C THR A 1091 24.96 22.90 -23.47
N PHE A 1092 23.69 23.04 -23.83
CA PHE A 1092 23.22 23.63 -25.07
C PHE A 1092 22.63 25.01 -24.79
N THR A 1093 22.58 25.86 -25.80
CA THR A 1093 21.73 27.07 -25.79
C THR A 1093 21.00 27.13 -27.11
N GLY A 1094 19.67 27.15 -27.07
CA GLY A 1094 18.82 27.29 -28.25
C GLY A 1094 18.01 28.57 -28.19
N LYS A 1095 17.63 29.11 -29.34
CA LYS A 1095 16.69 30.22 -29.47
C LYS A 1095 15.40 29.69 -30.11
N PRO A 1096 14.31 29.51 -29.32
CA PRO A 1096 13.03 28.98 -29.78
C PRO A 1096 12.41 29.76 -30.94
#